data_AF-A0A023BPG4-F1
#
_entry.id   AF-A0A023BPG4-F1
#
_cell.length_a   1.000
_cell.length_b   1.000
_cell.length_c   1.000
_cell.angle_alpha   90.00
_cell.angle_beta   90.00
_cell.angle_gamma   90.00
#
_symmetry.space_group_name_H-M   'P 1'
#
loop_
_entity.id
_entity.type
_entity.pdbx_description
1 polymer ?
#
loop_
_entity_poly.entity_id
_entity_poly.type
_entity_poly.pdbx_seq_one_letter_code
_entity_poly.pdbx_strand_id
1 'polypeptide(L)'
;MAISSNISKKPPVLKSMDYFLLREKGITGLQDLAGDTWTDHNIHDPGITILEVLCYALTELGNRINLPIEDILSSQPGITDEKLESVFPNAQKILPNCAWTEKDLRKILIDIVGVRNIYLQKALQAEQEFFYSESLKLIIYDPTPISVDLNGLYQIKVELENSQNFGDLNSNIIITDIEVNVVEPRSFEVSIAVPYWDEADPQWLEPGAITDIVFTAPVSAVTDDPITTFFGELAIEIDNSILIEDFSFSARIEPPIQDISNVALINAVITELETLAQDITVDSIFSSYKRKLEEINTIIQEVQQVFYANRNLCEDLLQIEAVRIQEIAINTTIELRPDADPNKLLARIYFVIDQFLCPTFLWYTLDRLKELGLRIDEILEGPFLSSGFIRNEDLDAIIREGIVYTSDLIRLIMNQEGVFSVSGLTISNFIDNILVSGATPETNCLRLIDTDRFKPKFSISKSEIIFERNGIVVPVEQTLVDAELTSLENAAASIPGTSDLGLEIPTGEKLLLDQYHSIQNEFPATYGVGKNNISNSASDLRISQSLQLKAYLTFFDQILANYSSQIANLCQFYSPDEAIDRTYYNQPLYTISGIDSLLVSFLQSGVSFENFIADPENGYRIGLDTYFENNTVFLDRRSRLLDHLLARFGENFPDPASLLYSDVNIYLIRDKIRFFQNYIEISSNRGKAFEINPQPGGGDVWDTDNISGLQKRLGYLFGIPDLQRRNYSGDPNPNDYFDFFSSGPNFGFRLLDHNSDILLESELFPNINSAENAAIEVISLGVFSGNYGSSSIQNIDGEDYMITPLQDNTLSVIANLRILLDTSIPEDLLRNKAINIAKNNLLQIHRGGEGFYLIEHVLLRPIRNNISNVDAFLPAIFNSEENFPVTDPYSFRISFFFPSGFERDFGATESGPQPRIWSFRMRSRAFREFMERTIREETPAHILPEIYFLDTNTGIDTSTTPSLNNFENVYRNWLINKTDTTATETDLTNSHNELVAVLNEIINP
;
A
#
# COMPACT_ATOMS: atom_id res chain seq x y z
N MET A 1 14.16 -30.80 -15.14
CA MET A 1 14.28 -31.77 -16.27
C MET A 1 14.93 -33.04 -15.74
N ALA A 2 14.36 -34.23 -15.96
CA ALA A 2 14.96 -35.48 -15.51
C ALA A 2 16.33 -35.71 -16.18
N ILE A 3 17.39 -35.90 -15.38
CA ILE A 3 18.72 -36.27 -15.86
C ILE A 3 18.56 -37.62 -16.60
N SER A 4 18.59 -37.55 -17.93
CA SER A 4 18.60 -38.73 -18.78
C SER A 4 19.82 -39.59 -18.41
N SER A 5 19.58 -40.79 -17.92
CA SER A 5 20.60 -41.82 -17.66
C SER A 5 21.27 -42.38 -18.93
N ASN A 6 20.92 -41.84 -20.10
CA ASN A 6 21.50 -42.20 -21.39
C ASN A 6 22.44 -41.10 -21.89
N ILE A 7 23.71 -41.43 -22.10
CA ILE A 7 24.69 -40.58 -22.79
C ILE A 7 24.38 -40.60 -24.31
N SER A 8 23.97 -39.47 -24.86
CA SER A 8 23.67 -39.33 -26.29
C SER A 8 24.95 -39.27 -27.14
N LYS A 9 24.94 -39.91 -28.31
CA LYS A 9 25.97 -39.73 -29.35
C LYS A 9 25.72 -38.50 -30.24
N LYS A 10 24.55 -37.85 -30.11
CA LYS A 10 24.28 -36.62 -30.84
C LYS A 10 25.10 -35.48 -30.21
N PRO A 11 25.60 -34.54 -31.03
CA PRO A 11 26.30 -33.38 -30.50
C PRO A 11 25.38 -32.60 -29.54
N PRO A 12 25.97 -31.92 -28.53
CA PRO A 12 25.22 -31.06 -27.62
C PRO A 12 24.41 -30.01 -28.38
N VAL A 13 23.28 -29.59 -27.81
CA VAL A 13 22.41 -28.58 -28.42
C VAL A 13 23.12 -27.23 -28.52
N LEU A 14 23.87 -26.86 -27.48
CA LEU A 14 24.67 -25.64 -27.48
C LEU A 14 26.07 -25.90 -28.03
N LYS A 15 26.48 -25.08 -28.99
CA LYS A 15 27.81 -25.15 -29.61
C LYS A 15 28.95 -24.96 -28.61
N SER A 16 28.72 -24.23 -27.53
CA SER A 16 29.69 -24.02 -26.44
C SER A 16 30.01 -25.30 -25.67
N MET A 17 29.13 -26.31 -25.71
CA MET A 17 29.33 -27.60 -25.05
C MET A 17 29.99 -28.63 -25.99
N ASP A 18 30.15 -28.31 -27.27
CA ASP A 18 30.76 -29.20 -28.27
C ASP A 18 32.27 -28.96 -28.38
N TYR A 19 33.03 -29.73 -27.62
CA TYR A 19 34.49 -29.69 -27.60
C TYR A 19 35.10 -29.81 -29.01
N PHE A 20 34.62 -30.75 -29.84
CA PHE A 20 35.21 -31.01 -31.15
C PHE A 20 35.00 -29.82 -32.09
N LEU A 21 33.81 -29.22 -32.05
CA LEU A 21 33.50 -28.01 -32.80
C LEU A 21 34.35 -26.82 -32.33
N LEU A 22 34.52 -26.65 -31.02
CA LEU A 22 35.37 -25.59 -30.46
C LEU A 22 36.83 -25.75 -30.92
N ARG A 23 37.35 -26.98 -30.90
CA ARG A 23 38.71 -27.30 -31.35
C ARG A 23 38.88 -27.05 -32.85
N GLU A 24 37.93 -27.49 -33.68
CA GLU A 24 37.94 -27.25 -35.13
C GLU A 24 37.98 -25.75 -35.43
N LYS A 25 37.13 -24.96 -34.76
CA LYS A 25 37.12 -23.50 -34.89
C LYS A 25 38.42 -22.86 -34.41
N GLY A 26 38.96 -23.33 -33.30
CA GLY A 26 40.22 -22.84 -32.75
C GLY A 26 41.38 -23.05 -33.73
N ILE A 27 41.48 -24.25 -34.32
CA ILE A 27 42.50 -24.56 -35.34
C ILE A 27 42.30 -23.70 -36.59
N THR A 28 41.06 -23.57 -37.05
CA THR A 28 40.75 -22.72 -38.22
C THR A 28 41.18 -21.27 -37.96
N GLY A 29 40.86 -20.73 -36.79
CA GLY A 29 41.27 -19.38 -36.39
C GLY A 29 42.79 -19.20 -36.30
N LEU A 30 43.53 -20.21 -35.83
CA LEU A 30 45.00 -20.20 -35.83
C LEU A 30 45.56 -20.18 -37.26
N GLN A 31 45.00 -20.99 -38.16
CA GLN A 31 45.41 -21.02 -39.57
C GLN A 31 45.16 -19.68 -40.27
N ASP A 32 44.04 -19.03 -39.97
CA ASP A 32 43.70 -17.72 -40.53
C ASP A 32 44.60 -16.60 -39.99
N LEU A 33 44.94 -16.63 -38.70
CA LEU A 33 45.74 -15.58 -38.04
C LEU A 33 47.25 -15.76 -38.22
N ALA A 34 47.74 -17.00 -38.29
CA ALA A 34 49.16 -17.33 -38.19
C ALA A 34 49.60 -18.49 -39.10
N GLY A 35 48.81 -18.88 -40.10
CA GLY A 35 49.13 -20.04 -40.96
C GLY A 35 50.47 -19.96 -41.71
N ASP A 36 51.00 -18.74 -41.92
CA ASP A 36 52.30 -18.52 -42.54
C ASP A 36 53.49 -18.67 -41.57
N THR A 37 53.27 -18.44 -40.27
CA THR A 37 54.33 -18.42 -39.23
C THR A 37 54.27 -19.65 -38.31
N TRP A 38 53.09 -20.19 -38.05
CA TRP A 38 52.85 -21.41 -37.31
C TRP A 38 52.18 -22.43 -38.23
N THR A 39 52.99 -23.27 -38.88
CA THR A 39 52.52 -24.19 -39.93
C THR A 39 52.17 -25.58 -39.38
N ASP A 40 52.68 -25.96 -38.21
CA ASP A 40 52.44 -27.25 -37.58
C ASP A 40 51.28 -27.17 -36.57
N HIS A 41 50.16 -27.82 -36.88
CA HIS A 41 48.95 -27.84 -36.04
C HIS A 41 48.64 -29.25 -35.50
N ASN A 42 49.68 -30.09 -35.36
CA ASN A 42 49.53 -31.46 -34.87
C ASN A 42 49.50 -31.53 -33.33
N ILE A 43 49.00 -32.66 -32.80
CA ILE A 43 48.78 -32.91 -31.35
C ILE A 43 50.07 -32.82 -30.50
N HIS A 44 51.24 -32.95 -31.12
CA HIS A 44 52.51 -32.89 -30.41
C HIS A 44 53.01 -31.46 -30.17
N ASP A 45 52.42 -30.46 -30.84
CA ASP A 45 52.76 -29.06 -30.66
C ASP A 45 52.21 -28.54 -29.32
N PRO A 46 53.04 -27.96 -28.43
CA PRO A 46 52.59 -27.43 -27.16
C PRO A 46 51.50 -26.37 -27.24
N GLY A 47 51.47 -25.56 -28.29
CA GLY A 47 50.44 -24.55 -28.50
C GLY A 47 49.10 -25.15 -28.89
N ILE A 48 49.09 -26.29 -29.60
CA ILE A 48 47.86 -27.06 -29.87
C ILE A 48 47.35 -27.71 -28.58
N THR A 49 48.25 -28.22 -27.72
CA THR A 49 47.86 -28.70 -26.38
C THR A 49 47.20 -27.59 -25.55
N ILE A 50 47.74 -26.36 -25.57
CA ILE A 50 47.12 -25.21 -24.88
C ILE A 50 45.72 -24.94 -25.45
N LEU A 51 45.56 -24.93 -26.77
CA LEU A 51 44.26 -24.75 -27.41
C LEU A 51 43.26 -25.82 -26.96
N GLU A 52 43.67 -27.09 -26.94
CA GLU A 52 42.82 -28.21 -26.52
C GLU A 52 42.34 -28.06 -25.07
N VAL A 53 43.23 -27.65 -24.15
CA VAL A 53 42.86 -27.36 -22.76
C VAL A 53 41.89 -26.19 -22.66
N LEU A 54 42.10 -25.12 -23.43
CA LEU A 54 41.16 -23.98 -23.47
C LEU A 54 39.79 -24.38 -24.04
N CYS A 55 39.75 -25.22 -25.08
CA CYS A 55 38.49 -25.75 -25.60
C CYS A 55 37.74 -26.60 -24.56
N TYR A 56 38.47 -27.37 -23.75
CA TYR A 56 37.88 -28.13 -22.64
C TYR A 56 37.31 -27.19 -21.56
N ALA A 57 38.06 -26.18 -21.13
CA ALA A 57 37.59 -25.19 -20.16
C ALA A 57 36.36 -24.41 -20.65
N LEU A 58 36.32 -24.05 -21.93
CA LEU A 58 35.14 -23.42 -22.55
C LEU A 58 33.93 -24.37 -22.60
N THR A 59 34.16 -25.67 -22.76
CA THR A 59 33.10 -26.70 -22.68
C THR A 59 32.48 -26.75 -21.30
N GLU A 60 33.32 -26.70 -20.25
CA GLU A 60 32.86 -26.63 -18.86
C GLU A 60 32.04 -25.35 -18.60
N LEU A 61 32.54 -24.19 -19.05
CA LEU A 61 31.81 -22.93 -18.94
C LEU A 61 30.45 -23.00 -19.66
N GLY A 62 30.44 -23.61 -20.85
CA GLY A 62 29.21 -23.88 -21.62
C GLY A 62 28.20 -24.75 -20.87
N ASN A 63 28.67 -25.72 -20.06
CA ASN A 63 27.82 -26.52 -19.20
C ASN A 63 27.26 -25.69 -18.03
N ARG A 64 28.10 -24.87 -17.36
CA ARG A 64 27.70 -24.04 -16.22
C ARG A 64 26.61 -23.02 -16.57
N ILE A 65 26.72 -22.35 -17.72
CA ILE A 65 25.70 -21.37 -18.16
C ILE A 65 24.38 -22.01 -18.61
N ASN A 66 24.34 -23.33 -18.78
CA ASN A 66 23.16 -24.08 -19.20
C ASN A 66 22.49 -24.83 -18.02
N LEU A 67 22.93 -24.58 -16.80
CA LEU A 67 22.23 -25.04 -15.60
C LEU A 67 20.85 -24.36 -15.49
N PRO A 68 19.86 -24.99 -14.84
CA PRO A 68 18.58 -24.35 -14.55
C PRO A 68 18.78 -23.00 -13.86
N ILE A 69 17.96 -22.01 -14.22
CA ILE A 69 18.16 -20.63 -13.74
C ILE A 69 17.89 -20.54 -12.23
N GLU A 70 16.94 -21.33 -11.73
CA GLU A 70 16.63 -21.49 -10.32
C GLU A 70 17.86 -21.96 -9.51
N ASP A 71 18.66 -22.87 -10.07
CA ASP A 71 19.89 -23.37 -9.44
C ASP A 71 20.97 -22.28 -9.49
N ILE A 72 21.14 -21.57 -10.61
CA ILE A 72 22.14 -20.50 -10.73
C ILE A 72 21.88 -19.38 -9.72
N LEU A 73 20.62 -18.94 -9.61
CA LEU A 73 20.25 -17.85 -8.71
C LEU A 73 20.33 -18.25 -7.23
N SER A 74 19.99 -19.50 -6.89
CA SER A 74 20.07 -20.01 -5.51
C SER A 74 21.49 -20.35 -5.05
N SER A 75 22.42 -20.54 -6.00
CA SER A 75 23.82 -20.91 -5.76
C SER A 75 24.72 -19.75 -5.34
N GLN A 76 24.21 -18.52 -5.31
CA GLN A 76 25.02 -17.38 -4.92
C GLN A 76 25.47 -17.45 -3.45
N PRO A 77 26.75 -17.17 -3.13
CA PRO A 77 27.20 -17.09 -1.75
C PRO A 77 26.41 -16.06 -0.92
N GLY A 78 25.84 -16.50 0.20
CA GLY A 78 25.11 -15.62 1.12
C GLY A 78 23.73 -15.15 0.65
N ILE A 79 23.17 -15.74 -0.42
CA ILE A 79 21.80 -15.44 -0.85
C ILE A 79 20.76 -16.05 0.10
N THR A 80 19.72 -15.29 0.39
CA THR A 80 18.53 -15.70 1.15
C THR A 80 17.31 -15.65 0.23
N ASP A 81 16.25 -16.39 0.57
CA ASP A 81 15.00 -16.37 -0.20
C ASP A 81 14.38 -14.98 -0.23
N GLU A 82 14.48 -14.22 0.88
CA GLU A 82 14.07 -12.82 0.97
C GLU A 82 14.78 -11.91 -0.05
N LYS A 83 16.11 -12.09 -0.22
CA LYS A 83 16.88 -11.33 -1.22
C LYS A 83 16.54 -11.75 -2.64
N LEU A 84 16.13 -12.98 -2.89
CA LEU A 84 15.64 -13.40 -4.21
C LEU A 84 14.27 -12.78 -4.50
N GLU A 85 13.40 -12.76 -3.51
CA GLU A 85 12.06 -12.20 -3.63
C GLU A 85 12.07 -10.67 -3.82
N SER A 86 13.03 -9.95 -3.24
CA SER A 86 13.18 -8.51 -3.49
C SER A 86 13.59 -8.18 -4.92
N VAL A 87 14.23 -9.12 -5.64
CA VAL A 87 14.62 -8.97 -7.05
C VAL A 87 13.51 -9.47 -7.98
N PHE A 88 12.89 -10.58 -7.62
CA PHE A 88 11.88 -11.27 -8.41
C PHE A 88 10.60 -11.46 -7.58
N PRO A 89 9.80 -10.40 -7.38
CA PRO A 89 8.60 -10.50 -6.59
C PRO A 89 7.61 -11.48 -7.23
N ASN A 90 6.96 -12.29 -6.38
CA ASN A 90 5.98 -13.27 -6.83
C ASN A 90 4.68 -12.59 -7.31
N ALA A 91 3.85 -13.35 -8.03
CA ALA A 91 2.60 -12.86 -8.61
C ALA A 91 1.61 -12.33 -7.56
N GLN A 92 1.54 -12.95 -6.37
CA GLN A 92 0.68 -12.55 -5.27
C GLN A 92 1.06 -11.18 -4.69
N LYS A 93 2.33 -10.77 -4.79
CA LYS A 93 2.79 -9.46 -4.30
C LYS A 93 2.70 -8.36 -5.37
N ILE A 94 2.97 -8.68 -6.64
CA ILE A 94 3.15 -7.67 -7.69
C ILE A 94 1.88 -7.37 -8.50
N LEU A 95 0.92 -8.30 -8.58
CA LEU A 95 -0.29 -8.13 -9.40
C LEU A 95 -1.44 -7.40 -8.69
N PRO A 96 -1.71 -7.64 -7.39
CA PRO A 96 -2.78 -6.93 -6.73
C PRO A 96 -2.58 -5.41 -6.72
N ASN A 97 -3.68 -4.68 -6.79
CA ASN A 97 -3.72 -3.23 -6.80
C ASN A 97 -4.54 -2.72 -5.60
N CYS A 98 -4.40 -1.45 -5.23
CA CYS A 98 -5.35 -0.86 -4.28
C CYS A 98 -6.77 -0.88 -4.86
N ALA A 99 -7.78 -0.79 -4.00
CA ALA A 99 -9.13 -0.64 -4.48
C ALA A 99 -9.26 0.66 -5.28
N TRP A 100 -9.70 0.55 -6.53
CA TRP A 100 -9.86 1.71 -7.42
C TRP A 100 -11.31 1.90 -7.83
N THR A 101 -12.01 0.81 -8.14
CA THR A 101 -13.41 0.87 -8.55
C THR A 101 -14.36 0.72 -7.36
N GLU A 102 -15.62 1.12 -7.55
CA GLU A 102 -16.70 0.88 -6.57
C GLU A 102 -16.82 -0.60 -6.19
N LYS A 103 -16.58 -1.51 -7.14
CA LYS A 103 -16.59 -2.96 -6.90
C LYS A 103 -15.41 -3.41 -6.06
N ASP A 104 -14.24 -2.81 -6.25
CA ASP A 104 -13.05 -3.14 -5.48
C ASP A 104 -13.20 -2.69 -4.02
N LEU A 105 -13.66 -1.45 -3.81
CA LEU A 105 -13.98 -0.95 -2.47
C LEU A 105 -15.06 -1.84 -1.81
N ARG A 106 -16.11 -2.20 -2.54
CA ARG A 106 -17.15 -3.13 -2.06
C ARG A 106 -16.56 -4.48 -1.64
N LYS A 107 -15.63 -5.05 -2.42
CA LYS A 107 -14.98 -6.34 -2.08
C LYS A 107 -14.14 -6.25 -0.81
N ILE A 108 -13.35 -5.20 -0.65
CA ILE A 108 -12.56 -4.99 0.58
C ILE A 108 -13.48 -4.91 1.80
N LEU A 109 -14.57 -4.14 1.70
CA LEU A 109 -15.48 -3.94 2.83
C LEU A 109 -16.32 -5.20 3.15
N ILE A 110 -16.59 -6.03 2.14
CA ILE A 110 -17.24 -7.35 2.32
C ILE A 110 -16.31 -8.35 3.01
N ASP A 111 -15.00 -8.19 2.89
CA ASP A 111 -14.00 -9.07 3.51
C ASP A 111 -13.93 -8.91 5.04
N ILE A 112 -14.65 -7.92 5.60
CA ILE A 112 -14.73 -7.65 7.03
C ILE A 112 -15.63 -8.68 7.71
N VAL A 113 -15.16 -9.22 8.84
CA VAL A 113 -15.91 -10.20 9.63
C VAL A 113 -17.19 -9.56 10.17
N GLY A 114 -18.32 -10.25 10.04
CA GLY A 114 -19.63 -9.73 10.45
C GLY A 114 -20.34 -8.88 9.38
N VAL A 115 -19.71 -8.63 8.23
CA VAL A 115 -20.35 -7.99 7.07
C VAL A 115 -20.79 -9.05 6.07
N ARG A 116 -22.10 -9.14 5.84
CA ARG A 116 -22.68 -10.04 4.82
C ARG A 116 -22.57 -9.44 3.42
N ASN A 117 -22.83 -8.13 3.30
CA ASN A 117 -22.78 -7.42 2.03
C ASN A 117 -22.63 -5.91 2.23
N ILE A 118 -22.14 -5.24 1.20
CA ILE A 118 -21.99 -3.78 1.16
C ILE A 118 -22.65 -3.26 -0.11
N TYR A 119 -23.43 -2.19 0.01
CA TYR A 119 -23.91 -1.43 -1.13
C TYR A 119 -23.26 -0.05 -1.10
N LEU A 120 -22.27 0.12 -1.97
CA LEU A 120 -21.58 1.39 -2.15
C LEU A 120 -22.32 2.21 -3.22
N GLN A 121 -22.66 3.45 -2.89
CA GLN A 121 -23.36 4.38 -3.77
C GLN A 121 -22.66 5.72 -3.77
N LYS A 122 -22.63 6.42 -4.91
CA LYS A 122 -22.22 7.84 -4.94
C LYS A 122 -23.32 8.67 -4.31
N ALA A 123 -22.97 9.54 -3.40
CA ALA A 123 -23.91 10.48 -2.83
C ALA A 123 -24.39 11.45 -3.92
N LEU A 124 -25.69 11.68 -3.97
CA LEU A 124 -26.29 12.63 -4.92
C LEU A 124 -26.21 14.09 -4.43
N GLN A 125 -26.05 14.25 -3.12
CA GLN A 125 -25.92 15.53 -2.43
C GLN A 125 -24.87 15.37 -1.33
N ALA A 126 -24.21 16.47 -0.98
CA ALA A 126 -23.34 16.51 0.20
C ALA A 126 -24.20 16.52 1.48
N GLU A 127 -23.54 16.65 2.64
CA GLU A 127 -24.20 16.81 3.95
C GLU A 127 -25.24 17.95 3.96
N GLN A 128 -25.07 18.91 3.06
CA GLN A 128 -25.87 20.13 2.93
C GLN A 128 -25.88 20.63 1.48
N GLU A 129 -26.89 21.43 1.14
CA GLU A 129 -26.98 22.07 -0.16
C GLU A 129 -25.99 23.25 -0.28
N PHE A 130 -25.32 23.33 -1.42
CA PHE A 130 -24.34 24.35 -1.73
C PHE A 130 -24.81 25.22 -2.90
N PHE A 131 -24.58 26.52 -2.80
CA PHE A 131 -25.03 27.51 -3.78
C PHE A 131 -23.91 28.48 -4.15
N TYR A 132 -23.83 28.87 -5.42
CA TYR A 132 -22.84 29.84 -5.87
C TYR A 132 -23.32 31.28 -5.70
N SER A 133 -22.50 32.12 -5.06
CA SER A 133 -22.74 33.57 -4.94
C SER A 133 -21.89 34.36 -5.92
N GLU A 134 -22.51 34.93 -6.96
CA GLU A 134 -21.80 35.78 -7.93
C GLU A 134 -21.14 37.00 -7.28
N SER A 135 -21.76 37.59 -6.24
CA SER A 135 -21.22 38.77 -5.56
C SER A 135 -19.97 38.48 -4.74
N LEU A 136 -19.90 37.28 -4.15
CA LEU A 136 -18.77 36.88 -3.29
C LEU A 136 -17.75 36.03 -4.06
N LYS A 137 -18.14 35.45 -5.21
CA LYS A 137 -17.39 34.43 -5.95
C LYS A 137 -17.04 33.20 -5.08
N LEU A 138 -17.94 32.84 -4.19
CA LEU A 138 -17.82 31.72 -3.26
C LEU A 138 -19.00 30.76 -3.44
N ILE A 139 -18.79 29.50 -3.07
CA ILE A 139 -19.88 28.58 -2.76
C ILE A 139 -20.27 28.83 -1.30
N ILE A 140 -21.57 28.92 -1.01
CA ILE A 140 -22.11 29.21 0.32
C ILE A 140 -23.35 28.35 0.59
N TYR A 141 -23.84 28.36 1.82
CA TYR A 141 -25.08 27.65 2.20
C TYR A 141 -26.35 28.42 1.88
N ASP A 142 -26.28 29.75 1.80
CA ASP A 142 -27.48 30.55 1.58
C ASP A 142 -28.00 30.36 0.15
N PRO A 143 -29.28 29.99 -0.04
CA PRO A 143 -29.83 29.69 -1.36
C PRO A 143 -29.63 30.82 -2.37
N THR A 144 -29.01 30.49 -3.49
CA THR A 144 -28.93 31.35 -4.69
C THR A 144 -29.56 30.63 -5.89
N PRO A 145 -29.74 31.30 -7.04
CA PRO A 145 -30.29 30.65 -8.24
C PRO A 145 -29.43 29.51 -8.81
N ILE A 146 -28.18 29.36 -8.35
CA ILE A 146 -27.20 28.43 -8.91
C ILE A 146 -26.81 27.43 -7.82
N SER A 147 -27.45 26.26 -7.82
CA SER A 147 -27.08 25.10 -6.99
C SER A 147 -25.76 24.49 -7.48
N VAL A 148 -24.97 23.96 -6.55
CA VAL A 148 -23.70 23.28 -6.81
C VAL A 148 -23.70 21.93 -6.11
N ASP A 149 -23.53 20.86 -6.88
CA ASP A 149 -23.44 19.51 -6.35
C ASP A 149 -21.96 19.11 -6.24
N LEU A 150 -21.56 18.60 -5.07
CA LEU A 150 -20.21 18.08 -4.86
C LEU A 150 -20.13 16.62 -5.30
N ASN A 151 -19.04 16.25 -5.96
CA ASN A 151 -18.75 14.89 -6.39
C ASN A 151 -17.61 14.28 -5.55
N GLY A 152 -17.47 12.96 -5.65
CA GLY A 152 -16.46 12.21 -4.90
C GLY A 152 -16.89 11.87 -3.47
N LEU A 153 -18.19 11.90 -3.17
CA LEU A 153 -18.72 11.47 -1.87
C LEU A 153 -19.41 10.11 -2.01
N TYR A 154 -19.18 9.21 -1.06
CA TYR A 154 -19.77 7.89 -1.02
C TYR A 154 -20.69 7.69 0.17
N GLN A 155 -21.74 6.91 -0.05
CA GLN A 155 -22.66 6.42 0.96
C GLN A 155 -22.56 4.89 0.97
N ILE A 156 -22.41 4.33 2.17
CA ILE A 156 -22.27 2.89 2.37
C ILE A 156 -23.51 2.38 3.09
N LYS A 157 -24.21 1.41 2.50
CA LYS A 157 -25.23 0.63 3.23
C LYS A 157 -24.65 -0.72 3.60
N VAL A 158 -24.71 -1.04 4.89
CA VAL A 158 -24.12 -2.27 5.44
C VAL A 158 -25.22 -3.29 5.71
N GLU A 159 -25.03 -4.48 5.14
CA GLU A 159 -25.79 -5.68 5.48
C GLU A 159 -24.89 -6.56 6.35
N LEU A 160 -25.33 -6.80 7.57
CA LEU A 160 -24.58 -7.53 8.59
C LEU A 160 -24.89 -9.03 8.55
N GLU A 161 -23.96 -9.83 9.02
CA GLU A 161 -24.18 -11.26 9.27
C GLU A 161 -25.07 -11.46 10.50
N ASN A 162 -25.60 -12.68 10.67
CA ASN A 162 -26.33 -13.02 11.88
C ASN A 162 -25.34 -13.18 13.05
N SER A 163 -25.67 -12.56 14.18
CA SER A 163 -24.96 -12.75 15.45
C SER A 163 -25.34 -14.09 16.08
N GLN A 164 -24.35 -14.76 16.68
CA GLN A 164 -24.60 -15.96 17.48
C GLN A 164 -25.44 -15.67 18.74
N ASN A 165 -25.35 -14.44 19.26
CA ASN A 165 -26.02 -14.04 20.50
C ASN A 165 -27.37 -13.36 20.24
N PHE A 166 -27.46 -12.54 19.19
CA PHE A 166 -28.60 -11.66 18.96
C PHE A 166 -29.42 -11.99 17.70
N GLY A 167 -29.03 -13.02 16.95
CA GLY A 167 -29.70 -13.39 15.71
C GLY A 167 -29.46 -12.34 14.61
N ASP A 168 -30.52 -11.92 13.92
CA ASP A 168 -30.41 -10.99 12.81
C ASP A 168 -30.05 -9.57 13.26
N LEU A 169 -28.82 -9.14 12.96
CA LEU A 169 -28.33 -7.80 13.27
C LEU A 169 -29.00 -6.69 12.47
N ASN A 170 -29.59 -7.01 11.32
CA ASN A 170 -30.22 -6.05 10.42
C ASN A 170 -31.68 -5.74 10.80
N SER A 171 -32.30 -6.58 11.63
CA SER A 171 -33.67 -6.37 12.09
C SER A 171 -33.74 -5.33 13.22
N ASN A 172 -34.65 -4.37 13.08
CA ASN A 172 -35.04 -3.43 14.13
C ASN A 172 -36.24 -3.91 14.96
N ILE A 173 -36.63 -5.18 14.82
CA ILE A 173 -37.78 -5.79 15.50
C ILE A 173 -37.29 -6.74 16.58
N ILE A 174 -37.85 -6.62 17.78
CA ILE A 174 -37.62 -7.51 18.92
C ILE A 174 -38.94 -8.24 19.23
N ILE A 175 -38.89 -9.57 19.32
CA ILE A 175 -40.06 -10.41 19.60
C ILE A 175 -39.99 -10.91 21.04
N THR A 176 -41.12 -10.84 21.76
CA THR A 176 -41.27 -11.28 23.15
C THR A 176 -42.71 -11.68 23.43
N ASP A 177 -42.98 -12.33 24.57
CA ASP A 177 -44.33 -12.67 25.01
C ASP A 177 -44.72 -11.84 26.23
N ILE A 178 -45.99 -11.42 26.29
CA ILE A 178 -46.60 -10.83 27.48
C ILE A 178 -47.80 -11.65 27.94
N GLU A 179 -48.01 -11.74 29.26
CA GLU A 179 -49.17 -12.41 29.85
C GLU A 179 -50.04 -11.39 30.59
N VAL A 180 -51.23 -11.13 30.07
CA VAL A 180 -52.12 -10.09 30.58
C VAL A 180 -53.25 -10.70 31.41
N ASN A 181 -53.38 -10.26 32.65
CA ASN A 181 -54.34 -10.78 33.62
C ASN A 181 -55.53 -9.83 33.81
N VAL A 182 -56.66 -10.11 33.14
CA VAL A 182 -57.92 -9.34 33.31
C VAL A 182 -59.01 -10.15 34.00
N VAL A 183 -59.38 -11.31 33.42
CA VAL A 183 -60.40 -12.24 33.95
C VAL A 183 -59.93 -13.69 33.80
N GLU A 184 -59.36 -14.01 32.63
CA GLU A 184 -58.55 -15.20 32.36
C GLU A 184 -57.20 -14.72 31.81
N PRO A 185 -56.09 -15.42 32.09
CA PRO A 185 -54.79 -15.08 31.54
C PRO A 185 -54.83 -15.18 30.02
N ARG A 186 -54.30 -14.15 29.35
CA ARG A 186 -54.14 -14.14 27.90
C ARG A 186 -52.68 -13.85 27.58
N SER A 187 -52.06 -14.73 26.80
CA SER A 187 -50.73 -14.52 26.26
C SER A 187 -50.84 -13.82 24.91
N PHE A 188 -50.00 -12.82 24.70
CA PHE A 188 -49.82 -12.15 23.42
C PHE A 188 -48.34 -12.23 23.06
N GLU A 189 -48.06 -12.59 21.81
CA GLU A 189 -46.75 -12.32 21.23
C GLU A 189 -46.69 -10.84 20.88
N VAL A 190 -45.60 -10.18 21.24
CA VAL A 190 -45.36 -8.76 21.03
C VAL A 190 -44.13 -8.57 20.17
N SER A 191 -44.30 -7.91 19.04
CA SER A 191 -43.21 -7.44 18.18
C SER A 191 -42.98 -5.96 18.41
N ILE A 192 -41.84 -5.60 18.98
CA ILE A 192 -41.42 -4.23 19.28
C ILE A 192 -40.48 -3.75 18.18
N ALA A 193 -40.93 -2.81 17.35
CA ALA A 193 -40.08 -2.12 16.39
C ALA A 193 -39.48 -0.86 17.04
N VAL A 194 -38.17 -0.75 16.95
CA VAL A 194 -37.35 0.36 17.43
C VAL A 194 -36.68 1.08 16.25
N PRO A 195 -36.11 2.28 16.44
CA PRO A 195 -35.38 2.96 15.38
C PRO A 195 -34.18 2.11 14.94
N TYR A 196 -33.84 2.18 13.65
CA TYR A 196 -32.58 1.61 13.17
C TYR A 196 -31.40 2.34 13.83
N TRP A 197 -30.26 1.67 13.87
CA TRP A 197 -29.08 2.17 14.58
C TRP A 197 -28.52 3.47 13.99
N ASP A 198 -28.80 3.77 12.73
CA ASP A 198 -28.44 5.01 12.02
C ASP A 198 -29.55 6.08 12.06
N GLU A 199 -30.73 5.75 12.61
CA GLU A 199 -31.83 6.71 12.87
C GLU A 199 -31.87 7.16 14.33
N ALA A 200 -31.29 6.36 15.23
CA ALA A 200 -31.20 6.69 16.64
C ALA A 200 -30.22 7.86 16.87
N ASP A 201 -30.36 8.55 18.00
CA ASP A 201 -29.35 9.49 18.47
C ASP A 201 -27.98 8.79 18.45
N PRO A 202 -26.92 9.37 17.85
CA PRO A 202 -25.60 8.74 17.80
C PRO A 202 -25.06 8.32 19.18
N GLN A 203 -25.45 9.03 20.25
CA GLN A 203 -25.10 8.67 21.62
C GLN A 203 -25.65 7.30 22.05
N TRP A 204 -26.65 6.77 21.35
CA TRP A 204 -27.19 5.42 21.55
C TRP A 204 -26.21 4.31 21.19
N LEU A 205 -25.19 4.61 20.37
CA LEU A 205 -24.14 3.65 20.01
C LEU A 205 -22.99 3.61 21.04
N GLU A 206 -22.90 4.59 21.93
CA GLU A 206 -21.85 4.69 22.95
C GLU A 206 -21.92 3.53 23.95
N PRO A 207 -20.82 2.88 24.31
CA PRO A 207 -20.84 1.76 25.24
C PRO A 207 -21.35 2.19 26.61
N GLY A 208 -22.16 1.36 27.26
CA GLY A 208 -22.65 1.65 28.60
C GLY A 208 -23.94 0.91 28.97
N ALA A 209 -24.20 0.81 30.27
CA ALA A 209 -25.42 0.17 30.76
C ALA A 209 -26.56 1.19 30.87
N ILE A 210 -27.78 0.76 30.51
CA ILE A 210 -28.97 1.56 30.77
C ILE A 210 -29.18 1.65 32.28
N THR A 211 -29.21 2.87 32.81
CA THR A 211 -29.38 3.16 34.24
C THR A 211 -30.79 3.58 34.59
N ASP A 212 -31.51 4.21 33.65
CA ASP A 212 -32.91 4.61 33.84
C ASP A 212 -33.67 4.65 32.49
N ILE A 213 -34.98 4.40 32.55
CA ILE A 213 -35.91 4.53 31.41
C ILE A 213 -37.19 5.20 31.89
N VAL A 214 -37.52 6.35 31.32
CA VAL A 214 -38.70 7.14 31.69
C VAL A 214 -39.57 7.40 30.46
N PHE A 215 -40.89 7.25 30.57
CA PHE A 215 -41.79 7.62 29.48
C PHE A 215 -41.89 9.14 29.34
N THR A 216 -41.57 9.65 28.14
CA THR A 216 -41.83 11.05 27.76
C THR A 216 -43.25 11.21 27.21
N ALA A 217 -43.79 10.17 26.55
CA ALA A 217 -45.19 10.03 26.18
C ALA A 217 -45.74 8.65 26.57
N PRO A 218 -46.95 8.55 27.16
CA PRO A 218 -47.52 7.28 27.59
C PRO A 218 -47.84 6.37 26.41
N VAL A 219 -47.81 5.06 26.64
CA VAL A 219 -48.14 4.09 25.59
C VAL A 219 -49.60 4.23 25.19
N SER A 220 -49.86 4.39 23.89
CA SER A 220 -51.22 4.58 23.36
C SER A 220 -51.48 3.70 22.15
N ALA A 221 -52.72 3.21 22.04
CA ALA A 221 -53.16 2.40 20.91
C ALA A 221 -53.42 3.26 19.67
N VAL A 222 -53.00 2.79 18.50
CA VAL A 222 -53.31 3.43 17.21
C VAL A 222 -54.80 3.25 16.89
N THR A 223 -55.51 4.35 16.70
CA THR A 223 -56.95 4.33 16.38
C THR A 223 -57.16 4.20 14.87
N ASP A 224 -57.67 3.05 14.37
CA ASP A 224 -58.48 2.90 13.13
C ASP A 224 -58.65 1.44 12.56
N ASP A 225 -58.42 0.34 13.31
CA ASP A 225 -58.83 -1.06 12.96
C ASP A 225 -58.78 -1.94 14.25
N PRO A 226 -58.79 -3.31 14.30
CA PRO A 226 -58.63 -4.01 15.57
C PRO A 226 -57.30 -3.58 16.21
N ILE A 227 -57.34 -3.29 17.51
CA ILE A 227 -56.19 -2.72 18.21
C ILE A 227 -55.07 -3.76 18.19
N THR A 228 -54.08 -3.45 17.38
CA THR A 228 -52.94 -4.30 17.07
C THR A 228 -51.63 -3.61 17.41
N THR A 229 -51.55 -2.29 17.27
CA THR A 229 -50.32 -1.53 17.43
C THR A 229 -50.46 -0.48 18.53
N PHE A 230 -49.43 -0.39 19.36
CA PHE A 230 -49.24 0.58 20.42
C PHE A 230 -47.96 1.38 20.17
N PHE A 231 -47.95 2.65 20.55
CA PHE A 231 -46.80 3.55 20.39
C PHE A 231 -46.44 4.17 21.73
N GLY A 232 -45.14 4.30 22.02
CA GLY A 232 -44.63 4.99 23.20
C GLY A 232 -43.32 5.72 22.90
N GLU A 233 -43.02 6.73 23.73
CA GLU A 233 -41.77 7.50 23.67
C GLU A 233 -41.07 7.44 25.02
N LEU A 234 -39.76 7.20 24.98
CA LEU A 234 -38.90 6.99 26.14
C LEU A 234 -37.79 8.04 26.16
N ALA A 235 -37.40 8.44 27.37
CA ALA A 235 -36.09 8.99 27.67
C ALA A 235 -35.25 7.88 28.31
N ILE A 236 -34.07 7.63 27.76
CA ILE A 236 -33.18 6.56 28.21
C ILE A 236 -31.89 7.18 28.74
N GLU A 237 -31.51 6.84 29.97
CA GLU A 237 -30.25 7.26 30.59
C GLU A 237 -29.23 6.12 30.55
N ILE A 238 -28.01 6.43 30.09
CA ILE A 238 -26.88 5.49 30.02
C ILE A 238 -25.75 5.98 30.93
N ASP A 239 -25.25 5.08 31.78
CA ASP A 239 -24.15 5.29 32.73
C ASP A 239 -24.27 6.59 33.58
N ASN A 240 -25.49 7.08 33.81
CA ASN A 240 -25.80 8.35 34.49
C ASN A 240 -25.16 9.60 33.85
N SER A 241 -24.88 9.57 32.54
CA SER A 241 -24.16 10.66 31.86
C SER A 241 -24.72 11.02 30.49
N ILE A 242 -25.27 10.04 29.79
CA ILE A 242 -25.84 10.21 28.46
C ILE A 242 -27.36 10.11 28.60
N LEU A 243 -28.09 11.11 28.10
CA LEU A 243 -29.55 11.14 28.09
C LEU A 243 -30.02 11.20 26.64
N ILE A 244 -30.74 10.18 26.22
CA ILE A 244 -31.38 10.13 24.91
C ILE A 244 -32.83 10.52 25.10
N GLU A 245 -33.23 11.65 24.53
CA GLU A 245 -34.59 12.15 24.56
C GLU A 245 -35.37 11.61 23.34
N ASP A 246 -36.70 11.44 23.51
CA ASP A 246 -37.64 11.10 22.43
C ASP A 246 -37.39 9.76 21.68
N PHE A 247 -36.86 8.74 22.37
CA PHE A 247 -36.71 7.40 21.82
C PHE A 247 -38.09 6.75 21.58
N SER A 248 -38.49 6.68 20.31
CA SER A 248 -39.81 6.18 19.91
C SER A 248 -39.78 4.67 19.67
N PHE A 249 -40.79 3.94 20.15
CA PHE A 249 -40.98 2.53 19.80
C PHE A 249 -42.45 2.24 19.46
N SER A 250 -42.66 1.21 18.64
CA SER A 250 -43.99 0.68 18.37
C SER A 250 -44.07 -0.80 18.73
N ALA A 251 -45.11 -1.20 19.47
CA ALA A 251 -45.33 -2.56 19.89
C ALA A 251 -46.59 -3.10 19.21
N ARG A 252 -46.45 -4.18 18.44
CA ARG A 252 -47.57 -4.87 17.79
C ARG A 252 -47.85 -6.19 18.50
N ILE A 253 -49.12 -6.48 18.78
CA ILE A 253 -49.54 -7.70 19.46
C ILE A 253 -50.24 -8.68 18.51
N GLU A 254 -50.02 -9.98 18.73
CA GLU A 254 -50.74 -11.07 18.08
C GLU A 254 -51.25 -12.12 19.10
N PRO A 255 -52.52 -12.58 19.01
CA PRO A 255 -53.54 -12.19 18.03
C PRO A 255 -54.13 -10.78 18.32
N PRO A 256 -54.72 -10.11 17.30
CA PRO A 256 -55.32 -8.79 17.45
C PRO A 256 -56.45 -8.75 18.50
N ILE A 257 -56.56 -7.64 19.23
CA ILE A 257 -57.73 -7.41 20.10
C ILE A 257 -58.91 -7.06 19.21
N GLN A 258 -59.77 -8.05 18.95
CA GLN A 258 -60.94 -7.89 18.08
C GLN A 258 -62.05 -7.02 18.68
N ASP A 259 -62.13 -6.93 20.01
CA ASP A 259 -63.13 -6.12 20.71
C ASP A 259 -62.53 -4.80 21.20
N ILE A 260 -62.56 -3.80 20.33
CA ILE A 260 -62.09 -2.43 20.61
C ILE A 260 -62.86 -1.74 21.76
N SER A 261 -63.97 -2.31 22.23
CA SER A 261 -64.72 -1.78 23.38
C SER A 261 -64.23 -2.33 24.74
N ASN A 262 -63.32 -3.31 24.74
CA ASN A 262 -62.76 -3.89 25.95
C ASN A 262 -61.60 -3.04 26.51
N VAL A 263 -61.94 -1.85 27.02
CA VAL A 263 -60.99 -0.87 27.59
C VAL A 263 -60.14 -1.48 28.73
N ALA A 264 -60.68 -2.44 29.48
CA ALA A 264 -59.95 -3.11 30.56
C ALA A 264 -58.78 -3.96 30.03
N LEU A 265 -58.98 -4.69 28.94
CA LEU A 265 -57.92 -5.48 28.30
C LEU A 265 -56.88 -4.57 27.64
N ILE A 266 -57.31 -3.51 26.94
CA ILE A 266 -56.40 -2.57 26.28
C ILE A 266 -55.49 -1.89 27.32
N ASN A 267 -56.06 -1.41 28.43
CA ASN A 267 -55.27 -0.79 29.49
C ASN A 267 -54.33 -1.79 30.18
N ALA A 268 -54.74 -3.05 30.35
CA ALA A 268 -53.88 -4.07 30.94
C ALA A 268 -52.70 -4.44 30.02
N VAL A 269 -52.90 -4.46 28.69
CA VAL A 269 -51.81 -4.59 27.71
C VAL A 269 -50.87 -3.39 27.79
N ILE A 270 -51.41 -2.17 27.83
CA ILE A 270 -50.61 -0.93 27.97
C ILE A 270 -49.73 -1.00 29.22
N THR A 271 -50.28 -1.36 30.38
CA THR A 271 -49.51 -1.47 31.63
C THR A 271 -48.40 -2.53 31.54
N GLU A 272 -48.65 -3.66 30.89
CA GLU A 272 -47.64 -4.70 30.73
C GLU A 272 -46.52 -4.26 29.77
N LEU A 273 -46.87 -3.57 28.66
CA LEU A 273 -45.89 -2.96 27.75
C LEU A 273 -45.05 -1.88 28.45
N GLU A 274 -45.68 -1.04 29.28
CA GLU A 274 -44.97 -0.04 30.09
C GLU A 274 -44.00 -0.69 31.08
N THR A 275 -44.43 -1.76 31.75
CA THR A 275 -43.59 -2.52 32.70
C THR A 275 -42.40 -3.16 32.01
N LEU A 276 -42.64 -3.77 30.85
CA LEU A 276 -41.60 -4.40 30.03
C LEU A 276 -40.59 -3.40 29.50
N ALA A 277 -41.05 -2.21 29.08
CA ALA A 277 -40.20 -1.16 28.55
C ALA A 277 -39.31 -0.50 29.62
N GLN A 278 -39.77 -0.44 30.87
CA GLN A 278 -39.02 0.14 31.99
C GLN A 278 -38.06 -0.85 32.68
N ASP A 279 -38.02 -2.11 32.23
CA ASP A 279 -37.09 -3.09 32.78
C ASP A 279 -35.65 -2.76 32.34
N ILE A 280 -34.78 -2.50 33.31
CA ILE A 280 -33.36 -2.20 33.13
C ILE A 280 -32.45 -3.38 33.51
N THR A 281 -33.01 -4.56 33.77
CA THR A 281 -32.19 -5.75 34.01
C THR A 281 -31.34 -6.09 32.78
N VAL A 282 -30.24 -6.81 32.99
CA VAL A 282 -29.29 -7.14 31.92
C VAL A 282 -29.95 -7.90 30.77
N ASP A 283 -30.94 -8.72 31.08
CA ASP A 283 -31.69 -9.55 30.13
C ASP A 283 -32.97 -8.86 29.61
N SER A 284 -33.20 -7.59 29.99
CA SER A 284 -34.33 -6.82 29.48
C SER A 284 -34.17 -6.50 28.00
N ILE A 285 -35.29 -6.15 27.36
CA ILE A 285 -35.38 -5.94 25.91
C ILE A 285 -34.44 -4.83 25.44
N PHE A 286 -34.51 -3.65 26.06
CA PHE A 286 -33.69 -2.52 25.67
C PHE A 286 -32.22 -2.69 26.07
N SER A 287 -31.93 -3.37 27.20
CA SER A 287 -30.55 -3.72 27.57
C SER A 287 -29.92 -4.74 26.62
N SER A 288 -30.69 -5.72 26.15
CA SER A 288 -30.24 -6.68 25.14
C SER A 288 -30.04 -6.01 23.78
N TYR A 289 -30.98 -5.14 23.37
CA TYR A 289 -30.85 -4.34 22.16
C TYR A 289 -29.64 -3.41 22.21
N LYS A 290 -29.37 -2.78 23.36
CA LYS A 290 -28.18 -1.95 23.54
C LYS A 290 -26.88 -2.72 23.29
N ARG A 291 -26.76 -3.94 23.84
CA ARG A 291 -25.61 -4.83 23.59
C ARG A 291 -25.52 -5.27 22.12
N LYS A 292 -26.67 -5.52 21.47
CA LYS A 292 -26.71 -5.75 20.02
C LYS A 292 -26.13 -4.56 19.25
N LEU A 293 -26.46 -3.33 19.64
CA LEU A 293 -25.92 -2.12 19.01
C LEU A 293 -24.44 -1.90 19.27
N GLU A 294 -23.91 -2.31 20.43
CA GLU A 294 -22.46 -2.27 20.69
C GLU A 294 -21.69 -3.21 19.74
N GLU A 295 -22.24 -4.41 19.47
CA GLU A 295 -21.70 -5.34 18.46
C GLU A 295 -21.74 -4.73 17.06
N ILE A 296 -22.88 -4.12 16.68
CA ILE A 296 -23.02 -3.42 15.40
C ILE A 296 -22.02 -2.26 15.28
N ASN A 297 -21.93 -1.41 16.30
CA ASN A 297 -21.02 -0.25 16.29
C ASN A 297 -19.57 -0.70 16.10
N THR A 298 -19.15 -1.81 16.71
CA THR A 298 -17.81 -2.38 16.50
C THR A 298 -17.55 -2.69 15.02
N ILE A 299 -18.51 -3.33 14.34
CA ILE A 299 -18.41 -3.65 12.90
C ILE A 299 -18.41 -2.37 12.06
N ILE A 300 -19.27 -1.39 12.36
CA ILE A 300 -19.36 -0.13 11.61
C ILE A 300 -18.08 0.70 11.76
N GLN A 301 -17.46 0.74 12.94
CA GLN A 301 -16.16 1.37 13.14
C GLN A 301 -15.07 0.68 12.32
N GLU A 302 -15.09 -0.65 12.22
CA GLU A 302 -14.16 -1.40 11.35
C GLU A 302 -14.39 -1.09 9.87
N VAL A 303 -15.65 -1.03 9.41
CA VAL A 303 -16.02 -0.62 8.04
C VAL A 303 -15.47 0.78 7.74
N GLN A 304 -15.62 1.73 8.66
CA GLN A 304 -15.12 3.09 8.50
C GLN A 304 -13.58 3.13 8.41
N GLN A 305 -12.89 2.40 9.30
CA GLN A 305 -11.43 2.33 9.31
C GLN A 305 -10.88 1.70 8.02
N VAL A 306 -11.48 0.59 7.57
CA VAL A 306 -11.08 -0.10 6.34
C VAL A 306 -11.34 0.77 5.11
N PHE A 307 -12.44 1.53 5.08
CA PHE A 307 -12.70 2.51 4.01
C PHE A 307 -11.61 3.58 3.98
N TYR A 308 -11.32 4.26 5.09
CA TYR A 308 -10.30 5.31 5.12
C TYR A 308 -8.89 4.80 4.88
N ALA A 309 -8.61 3.55 5.24
CA ALA A 309 -7.36 2.88 4.90
C ALA A 309 -7.24 2.48 3.42
N ASN A 310 -8.30 2.56 2.62
CA ASN A 310 -8.29 2.15 1.20
C ASN A 310 -8.91 3.18 0.24
N ARG A 311 -9.29 4.34 0.74
CA ARG A 311 -9.92 5.44 0.01
C ARG A 311 -9.02 5.95 -1.12
N ASN A 312 -9.63 6.27 -2.25
CA ASN A 312 -8.93 6.94 -3.35
C ASN A 312 -8.74 8.44 -3.09
N LEU A 313 -7.80 9.05 -3.81
CA LEU A 313 -7.63 10.50 -3.85
C LEU A 313 -8.91 11.21 -4.30
N CYS A 314 -9.23 12.30 -3.62
CA CYS A 314 -10.42 13.14 -3.83
C CYS A 314 -11.77 12.46 -3.59
N GLU A 315 -11.80 11.31 -2.92
CA GLU A 315 -13.02 10.59 -2.58
C GLU A 315 -13.25 10.50 -1.07
N ASP A 316 -14.39 10.89 -0.52
CA ASP A 316 -14.64 10.85 0.93
C ASP A 316 -15.93 10.09 1.29
N LEU A 317 -16.02 9.66 2.54
CA LEU A 317 -17.20 9.00 3.09
C LEU A 317 -18.18 10.04 3.61
N LEU A 318 -19.41 10.03 3.10
CA LEU A 318 -20.51 10.86 3.59
C LEU A 318 -21.13 10.25 4.85
N GLN A 319 -21.65 9.01 4.72
CA GLN A 319 -22.29 8.31 5.83
C GLN A 319 -22.34 6.80 5.62
N ILE A 320 -22.49 6.08 6.73
CA ILE A 320 -22.73 4.63 6.77
C ILE A 320 -24.14 4.42 7.31
N GLU A 321 -24.94 3.63 6.60
CA GLU A 321 -26.35 3.38 6.91
C GLU A 321 -26.64 1.89 7.06
N ALA A 322 -27.72 1.60 7.79
CA ALA A 322 -28.27 0.25 7.87
C ALA A 322 -29.04 -0.08 6.59
N VAL A 323 -28.91 -1.32 6.13
CA VAL A 323 -29.87 -1.85 5.15
C VAL A 323 -31.25 -1.97 5.81
N ARG A 324 -32.26 -1.28 5.26
CA ARG A 324 -33.64 -1.42 5.72
C ARG A 324 -34.26 -2.70 5.15
N ILE A 325 -35.13 -3.35 5.93
CA ILE A 325 -35.76 -4.62 5.53
C ILE A 325 -37.23 -4.40 5.19
N GLN A 326 -37.68 -4.99 4.09
CA GLN A 326 -39.10 -5.25 3.82
C GLN A 326 -39.34 -6.76 3.86
N GLU A 327 -40.15 -7.21 4.81
CA GLU A 327 -40.41 -8.61 5.08
C GLU A 327 -41.48 -9.16 4.12
N ILE A 328 -41.11 -10.23 3.41
CA ILE A 328 -41.97 -10.90 2.45
C ILE A 328 -42.50 -12.17 3.08
N ALA A 329 -43.82 -12.23 3.25
CA ALA A 329 -44.51 -13.41 3.74
C ALA A 329 -45.16 -14.18 2.58
N ILE A 330 -45.13 -15.51 2.67
CA ILE A 330 -45.71 -16.41 1.66
C ILE A 330 -46.66 -17.37 2.35
N ASN A 331 -47.91 -17.40 1.87
CA ASN A 331 -48.89 -18.38 2.32
C ASN A 331 -49.22 -19.33 1.18
N THR A 332 -49.13 -20.64 1.41
CA THR A 332 -49.41 -21.65 0.38
C THR A 332 -49.65 -23.04 0.97
N THR A 333 -50.35 -23.90 0.22
CA THR A 333 -50.48 -25.33 0.51
C THR A 333 -49.67 -26.15 -0.48
N ILE A 334 -48.85 -27.08 0.02
CA ILE A 334 -47.95 -27.90 -0.78
C ILE A 334 -48.29 -29.38 -0.59
N GLU A 335 -48.60 -30.06 -1.69
CA GLU A 335 -48.82 -31.50 -1.70
C GLU A 335 -47.48 -32.24 -1.77
N LEU A 336 -47.26 -33.18 -0.86
CA LEU A 336 -46.00 -33.93 -0.74
C LEU A 336 -46.05 -35.26 -1.51
N ARG A 337 -44.89 -35.65 -2.04
CA ARG A 337 -44.67 -37.02 -2.53
C ARG A 337 -44.65 -38.02 -1.35
N PRO A 338 -44.99 -39.31 -1.58
CA PRO A 338 -45.13 -40.30 -0.51
C PRO A 338 -43.89 -40.50 0.38
N ASP A 339 -42.70 -40.30 -0.19
CA ASP A 339 -41.38 -40.54 0.39
C ASP A 339 -40.67 -39.28 0.89
N ALA A 340 -41.27 -38.10 0.74
CA ALA A 340 -40.65 -36.85 1.18
C ALA A 340 -40.58 -36.76 2.71
N ASP A 341 -39.48 -36.24 3.25
CA ASP A 341 -39.38 -35.80 4.65
C ASP A 341 -39.90 -34.36 4.74
N PRO A 342 -41.01 -34.11 5.48
CA PRO A 342 -41.60 -32.77 5.55
C PRO A 342 -40.67 -31.76 6.22
N ASN A 343 -39.94 -32.14 7.27
CA ASN A 343 -39.11 -31.20 8.03
C ASN A 343 -37.94 -30.70 7.17
N LYS A 344 -37.22 -31.63 6.53
CA LYS A 344 -36.11 -31.28 5.63
C LYS A 344 -36.56 -30.51 4.39
N LEU A 345 -37.74 -30.85 3.87
CA LEU A 345 -38.27 -30.15 2.70
C LEU A 345 -38.68 -28.72 3.04
N LEU A 346 -39.29 -28.47 4.20
CA LEU A 346 -39.64 -27.11 4.61
C LEU A 346 -38.39 -26.25 4.78
N ALA A 347 -37.36 -26.77 5.44
CA ALA A 347 -36.08 -26.08 5.60
C ALA A 347 -35.45 -25.72 4.26
N ARG A 348 -35.45 -26.64 3.28
CA ARG A 348 -34.99 -26.36 1.92
C ARG A 348 -35.85 -25.31 1.22
N ILE A 349 -37.17 -25.34 1.38
CA ILE A 349 -38.07 -24.35 0.79
C ILE A 349 -37.79 -22.97 1.37
N TYR A 350 -37.68 -22.85 2.70
CA TYR A 350 -37.31 -21.60 3.37
C TYR A 350 -35.97 -21.07 2.86
N PHE A 351 -34.94 -21.92 2.84
CA PHE A 351 -33.61 -21.55 2.35
C PHE A 351 -33.64 -21.07 0.90
N VAL A 352 -34.29 -21.79 0.00
CA VAL A 352 -34.30 -21.43 -1.43
C VAL A 352 -35.15 -20.18 -1.69
N ILE A 353 -36.25 -19.97 -0.97
CA ILE A 353 -37.04 -18.73 -1.04
C ILE A 353 -36.22 -17.54 -0.54
N ASP A 354 -35.53 -17.69 0.60
CA ASP A 354 -34.68 -16.62 1.13
C ASP A 354 -33.54 -16.29 0.17
N GLN A 355 -32.84 -17.29 -0.35
CA GLN A 355 -31.79 -17.12 -1.37
C GLN A 355 -32.30 -16.53 -2.68
N PHE A 356 -33.56 -16.82 -3.04
CA PHE A 356 -34.19 -16.14 -4.15
C PHE A 356 -34.34 -14.66 -3.79
N LEU A 357 -35.03 -14.32 -2.70
CA LEU A 357 -35.33 -12.95 -2.29
C LEU A 357 -34.08 -12.10 -2.03
N CYS A 358 -33.13 -12.62 -1.26
CA CYS A 358 -31.87 -11.99 -0.88
C CYS A 358 -30.68 -12.92 -1.22
N PRO A 359 -30.21 -12.92 -2.49
CA PRO A 359 -29.14 -13.81 -2.93
C PRO A 359 -27.79 -13.47 -2.30
N THR A 360 -27.02 -14.49 -1.90
CA THR A 360 -25.63 -14.34 -1.45
C THR A 360 -24.65 -14.58 -2.60
N PHE A 361 -23.54 -13.82 -2.66
CA PHE A 361 -22.46 -14.08 -3.61
C PHE A 361 -21.63 -15.28 -3.15
N LEU A 362 -20.87 -15.87 -4.08
CA LEU A 362 -20.00 -17.00 -3.82
C LEU A 362 -18.55 -16.54 -3.63
N TRP A 363 -17.88 -17.17 -2.68
CA TRP A 363 -16.44 -17.10 -2.51
C TRP A 363 -15.75 -18.23 -3.29
N TYR A 364 -14.61 -17.94 -3.90
CA TYR A 364 -13.84 -18.91 -4.68
C TYR A 364 -12.42 -19.09 -4.11
N THR A 365 -11.89 -20.30 -4.27
CA THR A 365 -10.45 -20.57 -4.13
C THR A 365 -9.73 -20.29 -5.46
N LEU A 366 -8.42 -20.09 -5.39
CA LEU A 366 -7.58 -19.92 -6.59
C LEU A 366 -7.70 -21.11 -7.55
N ASP A 367 -7.62 -22.34 -7.03
CA ASP A 367 -7.71 -23.55 -7.84
C ASP A 367 -9.05 -23.67 -8.54
N ARG A 368 -10.14 -23.26 -7.88
CA ARG A 368 -11.46 -23.25 -8.50
C ARG A 368 -11.53 -22.26 -9.66
N LEU A 369 -10.94 -21.07 -9.51
CA LEU A 369 -10.90 -20.08 -10.60
C LEU A 369 -10.00 -20.55 -11.76
N LYS A 370 -8.88 -21.23 -11.47
CA LYS A 370 -8.04 -21.88 -12.49
C LYS A 370 -8.79 -22.97 -13.25
N GLU A 371 -9.58 -23.80 -12.57
CA GLU A 371 -10.44 -24.81 -13.20
C GLU A 371 -11.50 -24.19 -14.12
N LEU A 372 -11.98 -22.99 -13.78
CA LEU A 372 -12.88 -22.20 -14.63
C LEU A 372 -12.18 -21.56 -15.84
N GLY A 373 -10.85 -21.70 -15.94
CA GLY A 373 -10.05 -21.24 -17.09
C GLY A 373 -9.58 -19.78 -17.01
N LEU A 374 -9.71 -19.14 -15.84
CA LEU A 374 -9.21 -17.77 -15.61
C LEU A 374 -7.69 -17.76 -15.48
N ARG A 375 -7.05 -16.72 -16.01
CA ARG A 375 -5.60 -16.52 -15.85
C ARG A 375 -5.26 -15.90 -14.50
N ILE A 376 -4.02 -16.09 -14.04
CA ILE A 376 -3.55 -15.53 -12.75
C ILE A 376 -3.67 -13.99 -12.71
N ASP A 377 -3.34 -13.31 -13.81
CA ASP A 377 -3.48 -11.86 -13.94
C ASP A 377 -4.93 -11.40 -13.86
N GLU A 378 -5.89 -12.21 -14.32
CA GLU A 378 -7.32 -11.89 -14.22
C GLU A 378 -7.88 -12.16 -12.81
N ILE A 379 -7.32 -13.14 -12.10
CA ILE A 379 -7.76 -13.53 -10.75
C ILE A 379 -7.25 -12.55 -9.69
N LEU A 380 -6.00 -12.08 -9.85
CA LEU A 380 -5.34 -11.15 -8.92
C LEU A 380 -5.55 -9.68 -9.30
N GLU A 381 -6.48 -9.40 -10.22
CA GLU A 381 -6.86 -8.04 -10.58
C GLU A 381 -7.66 -7.39 -9.43
N GLY A 382 -7.27 -6.18 -9.05
CA GLY A 382 -7.88 -5.44 -7.95
C GLY A 382 -7.27 -5.79 -6.58
N PRO A 383 -8.01 -5.55 -5.48
CA PRO A 383 -7.47 -5.70 -4.13
C PRO A 383 -7.35 -7.16 -3.71
N PHE A 384 -6.32 -7.42 -2.90
CA PHE A 384 -6.08 -8.73 -2.33
C PHE A 384 -6.93 -8.94 -1.07
N LEU A 385 -7.80 -9.97 -1.07
CA LEU A 385 -8.73 -10.26 0.03
C LEU A 385 -8.20 -11.41 0.91
N SER A 386 -8.62 -11.42 2.18
CA SER A 386 -8.28 -12.44 3.17
C SER A 386 -9.22 -13.67 3.16
N SER A 387 -10.44 -13.50 2.64
CA SER A 387 -11.51 -14.52 2.68
C SER A 387 -11.74 -15.25 1.36
N GLY A 388 -10.95 -14.99 0.32
CA GLY A 388 -11.00 -15.72 -0.95
C GLY A 388 -11.02 -14.78 -2.14
N PHE A 389 -11.68 -15.21 -3.21
CA PHE A 389 -11.91 -14.37 -4.39
C PHE A 389 -13.40 -14.19 -4.63
N ILE A 390 -13.79 -12.97 -5.01
CA ILE A 390 -15.13 -12.62 -5.48
C ILE A 390 -15.04 -12.11 -6.91
N ARG A 391 -15.84 -12.69 -7.81
CA ARG A 391 -15.90 -12.24 -9.21
C ARG A 391 -16.85 -11.06 -9.37
N ASN A 392 -16.54 -10.17 -10.31
CA ASN A 392 -17.35 -8.98 -10.56
C ASN A 392 -18.76 -9.32 -11.04
N GLU A 393 -18.92 -10.42 -11.78
CA GLU A 393 -20.23 -10.88 -12.28
C GLU A 393 -21.14 -11.35 -11.14
N ASP A 394 -20.57 -11.93 -10.08
CA ASP A 394 -21.33 -12.43 -8.93
C ASP A 394 -21.84 -11.26 -8.06
N LEU A 395 -21.09 -10.14 -8.01
CA LEU A 395 -21.55 -8.90 -7.35
C LEU A 395 -22.69 -8.21 -8.10
N ASP A 396 -22.71 -8.29 -9.44
CA ASP A 396 -23.75 -7.69 -10.29
C ASP A 396 -25.05 -8.51 -10.26
N ALA A 397 -24.95 -9.83 -10.16
CA ALA A 397 -26.10 -10.75 -10.18
C ALA A 397 -27.04 -10.59 -8.97
N ILE A 398 -26.59 -9.93 -7.90
CA ILE A 398 -27.36 -9.70 -6.67
C ILE A 398 -28.34 -8.53 -6.81
N ILE A 399 -28.18 -7.67 -7.81
CA ILE A 399 -29.05 -6.52 -8.04
C ILE A 399 -30.38 -7.01 -8.62
N ARG A 400 -31.45 -6.97 -7.81
CA ARG A 400 -32.79 -7.41 -8.20
C ARG A 400 -33.63 -6.31 -8.85
N GLU A 401 -34.48 -6.74 -9.78
CA GLU A 401 -35.62 -5.95 -10.23
C GLU A 401 -36.66 -5.84 -9.09
N GLY A 402 -37.32 -4.68 -8.96
CA GLY A 402 -38.28 -4.41 -7.88
C GLY A 402 -39.64 -5.12 -7.99
N ILE A 403 -39.70 -6.32 -8.58
CA ILE A 403 -40.94 -7.10 -8.73
C ILE A 403 -40.67 -8.58 -8.40
N VAL A 404 -41.51 -9.16 -7.54
CA VAL A 404 -41.51 -10.59 -7.19
C VAL A 404 -42.75 -11.25 -7.78
N TYR A 405 -42.60 -12.15 -8.75
CA TYR A 405 -43.72 -12.87 -9.35
C TYR A 405 -44.05 -14.16 -8.58
N THR A 406 -45.35 -14.40 -8.35
CA THR A 406 -45.80 -15.67 -7.73
C THR A 406 -45.42 -16.87 -8.58
N SER A 407 -45.41 -16.73 -9.92
CA SER A 407 -44.98 -17.79 -10.84
C SER A 407 -43.54 -18.25 -10.62
N ASP A 408 -42.65 -17.33 -10.25
CA ASP A 408 -41.24 -17.66 -10.02
C ASP A 408 -41.07 -18.42 -8.70
N LEU A 409 -41.76 -17.97 -7.64
CA LEU A 409 -41.81 -18.70 -6.37
C LEU A 409 -42.46 -20.08 -6.53
N ILE A 410 -43.54 -20.20 -7.29
CA ILE A 410 -44.17 -21.50 -7.58
C ILE A 410 -43.17 -22.43 -8.29
N ARG A 411 -42.45 -21.94 -9.31
CA ARG A 411 -41.42 -22.74 -10.00
C ARG A 411 -40.29 -23.15 -9.05
N LEU A 412 -39.85 -22.22 -8.21
CA LEU A 412 -38.79 -22.43 -7.23
C LEU A 412 -39.15 -23.54 -6.23
N ILE A 413 -40.37 -23.51 -5.70
CA ILE A 413 -40.90 -24.52 -4.78
C ILE A 413 -41.16 -25.85 -5.50
N MET A 414 -41.78 -25.83 -6.69
CA MET A 414 -42.06 -27.03 -7.48
C MET A 414 -40.80 -27.80 -7.91
N ASN A 415 -39.67 -27.10 -8.06
CA ASN A 415 -38.38 -27.72 -8.41
C ASN A 415 -37.75 -28.49 -7.24
N GLN A 416 -38.25 -28.34 -6.01
CA GLN A 416 -37.72 -29.05 -4.85
C GLN A 416 -38.13 -30.53 -4.87
N GLU A 417 -37.14 -31.41 -4.67
CA GLU A 417 -37.38 -32.84 -4.58
C GLU A 417 -38.27 -33.17 -3.37
N GLY A 418 -39.42 -33.79 -3.65
CA GLY A 418 -40.44 -34.13 -2.66
C GLY A 418 -41.75 -33.34 -2.81
N VAL A 419 -41.78 -32.28 -3.62
CA VAL A 419 -43.00 -31.54 -3.95
C VAL A 419 -43.76 -32.24 -5.08
N PHE A 420 -45.08 -32.37 -4.93
CA PHE A 420 -46.01 -32.88 -5.93
C PHE A 420 -46.81 -31.75 -6.60
N SER A 421 -47.39 -30.85 -5.80
CA SER A 421 -48.12 -29.67 -6.29
C SER A 421 -48.03 -28.50 -5.30
N VAL A 422 -48.19 -27.27 -5.80
CA VAL A 422 -48.27 -26.04 -4.99
C VAL A 422 -49.60 -25.36 -5.33
N SER A 423 -50.37 -25.00 -4.30
CA SER A 423 -51.71 -24.41 -4.45
C SER A 423 -51.89 -23.18 -3.57
N GLY A 424 -52.67 -22.22 -4.05
CA GLY A 424 -53.09 -21.05 -3.27
C GLY A 424 -51.96 -20.13 -2.82
N LEU A 425 -50.85 -20.04 -3.57
CA LEU A 425 -49.72 -19.19 -3.19
C LEU A 425 -50.11 -17.70 -3.24
N THR A 426 -49.93 -17.01 -2.12
CA THR A 426 -50.09 -15.56 -2.00
C THR A 426 -48.86 -14.94 -1.34
N ILE A 427 -48.56 -13.68 -1.69
CA ILE A 427 -47.42 -12.93 -1.16
C ILE A 427 -47.93 -11.68 -0.44
N SER A 428 -47.34 -11.36 0.71
CA SER A 428 -47.58 -10.13 1.46
C SER A 428 -46.26 -9.41 1.77
N ASN A 429 -46.29 -8.08 1.90
CA ASN A 429 -45.13 -7.26 2.20
C ASN A 429 -45.32 -6.48 3.50
N PHE A 430 -44.33 -6.48 4.38
CA PHE A 430 -44.37 -5.79 5.66
C PHE A 430 -43.14 -4.89 5.83
N ILE A 431 -43.34 -3.67 6.31
CA ILE A 431 -42.27 -2.75 6.74
C ILE A 431 -42.60 -2.33 8.17
N ASP A 432 -41.65 -2.48 9.10
CA ASP A 432 -41.85 -2.22 10.53
C ASP A 432 -43.11 -2.90 11.10
N ASN A 433 -43.32 -4.16 10.72
CA ASN A 433 -44.54 -4.93 11.00
C ASN A 433 -45.85 -4.36 10.44
N ILE A 434 -45.83 -3.36 9.55
CA ILE A 434 -47.02 -2.80 8.91
C ILE A 434 -47.18 -3.39 7.52
N LEU A 435 -48.35 -3.97 7.22
CA LEU A 435 -48.67 -4.49 5.89
C LEU A 435 -48.70 -3.32 4.90
N VAL A 436 -47.85 -3.38 3.87
CA VAL A 436 -47.72 -2.25 2.94
C VAL A 436 -48.70 -2.38 1.78
N SER A 437 -49.80 -1.62 1.88
CA SER A 437 -50.82 -1.29 0.86
C SER A 437 -51.45 -2.44 0.07
N GLY A 438 -52.74 -2.70 0.36
CA GLY A 438 -53.62 -3.67 -0.26
C GLY A 438 -53.99 -4.74 0.75
N ALA A 439 -55.11 -4.59 1.46
CA ALA A 439 -55.55 -5.50 2.54
C ALA A 439 -55.79 -6.98 2.11
N THR A 440 -55.39 -7.34 0.89
CA THR A 440 -55.49 -8.67 0.31
C THR A 440 -54.11 -9.13 -0.15
N PRO A 441 -53.63 -10.30 0.29
CA PRO A 441 -52.41 -10.93 -0.22
C PRO A 441 -52.38 -10.97 -1.75
N GLU A 442 -51.23 -10.62 -2.35
CA GLU A 442 -51.05 -10.55 -3.80
C GLU A 442 -50.97 -11.95 -4.41
N THR A 443 -51.73 -12.18 -5.49
CA THR A 443 -51.85 -13.50 -6.14
C THR A 443 -51.03 -13.63 -7.42
N ASN A 444 -50.57 -12.52 -8.00
CA ASN A 444 -49.84 -12.51 -9.28
C ASN A 444 -48.40 -12.03 -9.13
N CYS A 445 -48.20 -10.85 -8.57
CA CYS A 445 -46.89 -10.27 -8.35
C CYS A 445 -46.93 -9.24 -7.24
N LEU A 446 -45.85 -9.16 -6.47
CA LEU A 446 -45.63 -8.11 -5.50
C LEU A 446 -44.61 -7.11 -6.05
N ARG A 447 -44.97 -5.83 -6.08
CA ARG A 447 -44.01 -4.76 -6.38
C ARG A 447 -43.32 -4.35 -5.08
N LEU A 448 -42.00 -4.45 -5.05
CA LEU A 448 -41.20 -4.03 -3.91
C LEU A 448 -41.19 -2.51 -3.81
N ILE A 449 -41.12 -2.02 -2.59
CA ILE A 449 -41.15 -0.59 -2.29
C ILE A 449 -39.72 -0.12 -2.13
N ASP A 450 -39.41 1.00 -2.79
CA ASP A 450 -38.16 1.73 -2.66
C ASP A 450 -36.95 0.79 -2.51
N THR A 451 -36.66 0.02 -3.56
CA THR A 451 -35.62 -1.04 -3.55
C THR A 451 -34.20 -0.52 -3.34
N ASP A 452 -34.03 0.80 -3.40
CA ASP A 452 -32.80 1.50 -3.08
C ASP A 452 -32.65 1.67 -1.56
N ARG A 453 -33.75 1.75 -0.82
CA ARG A 453 -33.79 1.83 0.64
C ARG A 453 -34.05 0.48 1.32
N PHE A 454 -35.03 -0.29 0.85
CA PHE A 454 -35.50 -1.52 1.49
C PHE A 454 -35.13 -2.78 0.70
N LYS A 455 -34.55 -3.77 1.38
CA LYS A 455 -34.27 -5.10 0.82
C LYS A 455 -35.33 -6.13 1.20
N PRO A 456 -35.79 -6.96 0.25
CA PRO A 456 -36.74 -8.02 0.54
C PRO A 456 -36.07 -9.12 1.34
N LYS A 457 -36.67 -9.51 2.47
CA LYS A 457 -36.24 -10.66 3.27
C LYS A 457 -37.40 -11.62 3.46
N PHE A 458 -37.14 -12.92 3.40
CA PHE A 458 -38.19 -13.88 3.69
C PHE A 458 -38.54 -13.87 5.19
N SER A 459 -39.84 -13.74 5.52
CA SER A 459 -40.29 -13.77 6.91
C SER A 459 -40.95 -15.10 7.23
N ILE A 460 -40.25 -15.94 7.99
CA ILE A 460 -40.76 -17.26 8.41
C ILE A 460 -41.95 -17.11 9.36
N SER A 461 -41.85 -16.22 10.35
CA SER A 461 -42.89 -16.02 11.38
C SER A 461 -44.22 -15.54 10.80
N LYS A 462 -44.18 -14.78 9.69
CA LYS A 462 -45.38 -14.25 9.02
C LYS A 462 -45.90 -15.13 7.88
N SER A 463 -45.18 -16.20 7.54
CA SER A 463 -45.51 -17.10 6.43
C SER A 463 -46.24 -18.34 6.92
N GLU A 464 -47.24 -18.79 6.16
CA GLU A 464 -47.98 -20.01 6.44
C GLU A 464 -47.83 -21.02 5.28
N ILE A 465 -46.93 -22.00 5.47
CA ILE A 465 -46.74 -23.10 4.51
C ILE A 465 -47.28 -24.39 5.10
N ILE A 466 -48.38 -24.89 4.51
CA ILE A 466 -49.06 -26.11 4.98
C ILE A 466 -48.71 -27.27 4.06
N PHE A 467 -48.26 -28.39 4.64
CA PHE A 467 -48.07 -29.62 3.88
C PHE A 467 -49.28 -30.54 3.93
N GLU A 468 -49.64 -31.12 2.79
CA GLU A 468 -50.68 -32.13 2.68
C GLU A 468 -50.18 -33.40 2.00
N ARG A 469 -50.76 -34.55 2.38
CA ARG A 469 -50.67 -35.82 1.65
C ARG A 469 -52.05 -36.39 1.46
N ASN A 470 -52.51 -36.49 0.22
CA ASN A 470 -53.88 -36.91 -0.12
C ASN A 470 -54.96 -36.10 0.64
N GLY A 471 -54.75 -34.79 0.81
CA GLY A 471 -55.65 -33.89 1.53
C GLY A 471 -55.62 -33.99 3.05
N ILE A 472 -54.62 -34.67 3.64
CA ILE A 472 -54.39 -34.72 5.09
C ILE A 472 -53.18 -33.86 5.43
N VAL A 473 -53.36 -32.91 6.34
CA VAL A 473 -52.26 -32.05 6.84
C VAL A 473 -51.19 -32.90 7.51
N VAL A 474 -49.94 -32.70 7.09
CA VAL A 474 -48.77 -33.36 7.66
C VAL A 474 -48.14 -32.42 8.67
N PRO A 475 -48.04 -32.80 9.96
CA PRO A 475 -47.39 -31.96 10.95
C PRO A 475 -45.89 -31.86 10.66
N VAL A 476 -45.33 -30.69 10.96
CA VAL A 476 -43.90 -30.39 10.85
C VAL A 476 -43.39 -30.05 12.24
N GLU A 477 -42.19 -30.50 12.57
CA GLU A 477 -41.55 -30.21 13.85
C GLU A 477 -40.55 -29.06 13.67
N GLN A 478 -40.89 -27.88 14.18
CA GLN A 478 -40.17 -26.63 13.90
C GLN A 478 -38.69 -26.69 14.32
N THR A 479 -38.37 -27.30 15.46
CA THR A 479 -36.99 -27.45 15.93
C THR A 479 -36.08 -28.23 14.97
N LEU A 480 -36.64 -29.23 14.26
CA LEU A 480 -35.90 -29.98 13.24
C LEU A 480 -35.75 -29.18 11.94
N VAL A 481 -36.75 -28.35 11.61
CA VAL A 481 -36.70 -27.44 10.45
C VAL A 481 -35.61 -26.40 10.67
N ASP A 482 -35.60 -25.75 11.84
CA ASP A 482 -34.63 -24.71 12.18
C ASP A 482 -33.20 -25.27 12.16
N ALA A 483 -32.97 -26.45 12.76
CA ALA A 483 -31.66 -27.09 12.76
C ALA A 483 -31.15 -27.44 11.34
N GLU A 484 -32.02 -27.93 10.46
CA GLU A 484 -31.67 -28.20 9.06
C GLU A 484 -31.45 -26.90 8.28
N LEU A 485 -32.26 -25.86 8.51
CA LEU A 485 -32.11 -24.55 7.89
C LEU A 485 -30.77 -23.92 8.27
N THR A 486 -30.41 -23.90 9.55
CA THR A 486 -29.10 -23.44 10.02
C THR A 486 -27.96 -24.23 9.38
N SER A 487 -28.13 -25.55 9.19
CA SER A 487 -27.12 -26.35 8.48
C SER A 487 -26.97 -25.96 7.01
N LEU A 488 -28.05 -25.60 6.32
CA LEU A 488 -28.03 -25.13 4.93
C LEU A 488 -27.38 -23.75 4.83
N GLU A 489 -27.72 -22.84 5.73
CA GLU A 489 -27.15 -21.50 5.84
C GLU A 489 -25.63 -21.56 6.11
N ASN A 490 -25.20 -22.37 7.08
CA ASN A 490 -23.78 -22.56 7.39
C ASN A 490 -22.99 -23.16 6.21
N ALA A 491 -23.60 -24.09 5.46
CA ALA A 491 -22.97 -24.65 4.27
C ALA A 491 -22.82 -23.62 3.15
N ALA A 492 -23.80 -22.71 2.99
CA ALA A 492 -23.77 -21.64 2.01
C ALA A 492 -22.81 -20.50 2.39
N ALA A 493 -22.67 -20.24 3.70
CA ALA A 493 -21.77 -19.23 4.26
C ALA A 493 -20.30 -19.70 4.41
N SER A 494 -19.95 -20.91 3.93
CA SER A 494 -18.58 -21.42 4.06
C SER A 494 -17.60 -20.59 3.24
N ILE A 495 -16.76 -19.82 3.92
CA ILE A 495 -15.71 -19.00 3.34
C ILE A 495 -14.42 -19.82 3.16
N PRO A 496 -13.85 -19.93 1.95
CA PRO A 496 -12.54 -20.50 1.72
C PRO A 496 -11.44 -19.49 2.13
N GLY A 497 -10.79 -19.68 3.27
CA GLY A 497 -9.66 -18.82 3.66
C GLY A 497 -8.53 -18.79 2.61
N THR A 498 -7.77 -17.69 2.55
CA THR A 498 -6.67 -17.48 1.58
C THR A 498 -5.28 -17.86 2.10
N SER A 499 -5.17 -18.90 2.91
CA SER A 499 -3.84 -19.34 3.36
C SER A 499 -3.06 -20.03 2.22
N ASP A 500 -2.04 -19.32 1.74
CA ASP A 500 -1.03 -19.67 0.73
C ASP A 500 -1.57 -20.11 -0.64
N LEU A 501 -1.46 -19.19 -1.62
CA LEU A 501 -1.89 -19.41 -3.00
C LEU A 501 -0.99 -20.39 -3.78
N GLY A 502 0.12 -20.85 -3.20
CA GLY A 502 1.07 -21.74 -3.87
C GLY A 502 1.74 -21.11 -5.08
N LEU A 503 1.91 -19.78 -5.06
CA LEU A 503 2.55 -18.98 -6.12
C LEU A 503 4.01 -18.63 -5.76
N GLU A 504 4.66 -19.49 -4.98
CA GLU A 504 6.04 -19.29 -4.52
C GLU A 504 7.06 -19.31 -5.68
N ILE A 505 8.20 -18.65 -5.45
CA ILE A 505 9.33 -18.68 -6.37
C ILE A 505 9.90 -20.12 -6.38
N PRO A 506 10.14 -20.73 -7.56
CA PRO A 506 10.73 -22.06 -7.64
C PRO A 506 12.06 -22.15 -6.88
N THR A 507 12.20 -23.16 -6.03
CA THR A 507 13.45 -23.40 -5.29
C THR A 507 14.44 -24.19 -6.15
N GLY A 508 15.68 -23.72 -6.20
CA GLY A 508 16.78 -24.38 -6.91
C GLY A 508 17.75 -25.11 -5.99
N GLU A 509 18.55 -26.02 -6.55
CA GLU A 509 19.64 -26.71 -5.86
C GLU A 509 20.86 -25.78 -5.71
N LYS A 510 21.47 -25.75 -4.53
CA LYS A 510 22.68 -24.95 -4.27
C LYS A 510 23.92 -25.65 -4.81
N LEU A 511 24.52 -25.05 -5.84
CA LEU A 511 25.73 -25.52 -6.53
C LEU A 511 26.95 -24.65 -6.18
N LEU A 512 28.14 -25.21 -6.33
CA LEU A 512 29.41 -24.54 -6.04
C LEU A 512 29.94 -23.80 -7.28
N LEU A 513 29.24 -22.73 -7.68
CA LEU A 513 29.54 -22.00 -8.92
C LEU A 513 30.76 -21.08 -8.83
N ASP A 514 31.10 -20.66 -7.62
CA ASP A 514 32.25 -19.80 -7.32
C ASP A 514 33.59 -20.54 -7.47
N GLN A 515 33.59 -21.87 -7.34
CA GLN A 515 34.80 -22.68 -7.44
C GLN A 515 35.37 -22.71 -8.87
N TYR A 516 36.62 -22.25 -8.99
CA TYR A 516 37.40 -22.30 -10.21
C TYR A 516 38.53 -23.35 -10.12
N HIS A 517 38.61 -24.21 -11.13
CA HIS A 517 39.69 -25.17 -11.31
C HIS A 517 40.65 -24.70 -12.39
N SER A 518 41.93 -24.46 -12.02
CA SER A 518 42.91 -23.93 -12.96
C SER A 518 43.24 -24.89 -14.09
N ILE A 519 43.27 -24.36 -15.31
CA ILE A 519 43.68 -25.07 -16.52
C ILE A 519 45.10 -25.62 -16.45
N GLN A 520 45.96 -25.04 -15.59
CA GLN A 520 47.33 -25.50 -15.37
C GLN A 520 47.39 -26.96 -14.88
N ASN A 521 46.32 -27.43 -14.23
CA ASN A 521 46.24 -28.81 -13.75
C ASN A 521 45.85 -29.83 -14.83
N GLU A 522 45.31 -29.36 -15.96
CA GLU A 522 44.91 -30.21 -17.10
C GLU A 522 46.09 -30.56 -18.01
N PHE A 523 47.22 -29.84 -17.88
CA PHE A 523 48.41 -30.11 -18.66
C PHE A 523 49.12 -31.40 -18.21
N PRO A 524 49.73 -32.15 -19.15
CA PRO A 524 50.58 -33.28 -18.80
C PRO A 524 51.69 -32.89 -17.82
N ALA A 525 52.04 -33.79 -16.89
CA ALA A 525 53.05 -33.55 -15.85
C ALA A 525 54.42 -33.09 -16.41
N THR A 526 54.74 -33.43 -17.67
CA THR A 526 55.96 -33.00 -18.37
C THR A 526 56.05 -31.48 -18.56
N TYR A 527 54.96 -30.74 -18.48
CA TYR A 527 54.95 -29.27 -18.55
C TYR A 527 55.37 -28.62 -17.23
N GLY A 528 55.21 -29.32 -16.10
CA GLY A 528 55.60 -28.84 -14.77
C GLY A 528 54.67 -27.78 -14.15
N VAL A 529 53.56 -27.45 -14.82
CA VAL A 529 52.67 -26.34 -14.40
C VAL A 529 51.58 -26.74 -13.40
N GLY A 530 51.11 -28.00 -13.42
CA GLY A 530 50.07 -28.46 -12.48
C GLY A 530 50.56 -28.66 -11.03
N LYS A 531 49.63 -28.97 -10.13
CA LYS A 531 49.88 -29.20 -8.70
C LYS A 531 50.95 -30.29 -8.46
N ASN A 532 52.00 -29.95 -7.70
CA ASN A 532 53.09 -30.86 -7.29
C ASN A 532 53.91 -31.49 -8.44
N ASN A 533 53.92 -30.88 -9.65
CA ASN A 533 54.55 -31.48 -10.83
C ASN A 533 56.04 -31.12 -11.06
N ILE A 534 56.67 -30.39 -10.13
CA ILE A 534 58.12 -30.13 -10.16
C ILE A 534 58.77 -30.81 -8.97
N SER A 535 59.81 -31.59 -9.22
CA SER A 535 60.58 -32.23 -8.17
C SER A 535 61.37 -31.21 -7.35
N ASN A 536 61.49 -31.43 -6.04
CA ASN A 536 62.36 -30.62 -5.16
C ASN A 536 63.85 -30.70 -5.55
N SER A 537 64.23 -31.61 -6.45
CA SER A 537 65.58 -31.73 -7.01
C SER A 537 65.73 -31.15 -8.43
N ALA A 538 64.72 -30.45 -8.94
CA ALA A 538 64.78 -29.80 -10.24
C ALA A 538 65.82 -28.65 -10.27
N SER A 539 66.42 -28.40 -11.43
CA SER A 539 67.35 -27.28 -11.60
C SER A 539 66.63 -25.92 -11.58
N ASP A 540 67.32 -24.87 -11.15
CA ASP A 540 66.80 -23.50 -11.16
C ASP A 540 66.25 -23.10 -12.53
N LEU A 541 66.94 -23.47 -13.62
CA LEU A 541 66.48 -23.24 -14.99
C LEU A 541 65.12 -23.89 -15.25
N ARG A 542 64.91 -25.13 -14.78
CA ARG A 542 63.64 -25.84 -14.99
C ARG A 542 62.51 -25.23 -14.17
N ILE A 543 62.81 -24.79 -12.95
CA ILE A 543 61.87 -24.05 -12.11
C ILE A 543 61.48 -22.73 -12.79
N SER A 544 62.45 -21.94 -13.27
CA SER A 544 62.19 -20.68 -13.98
C SER A 544 61.40 -20.87 -15.28
N GLN A 545 61.70 -21.89 -16.09
CA GLN A 545 60.93 -22.21 -17.29
C GLN A 545 59.47 -22.55 -16.96
N SER A 546 59.25 -23.31 -15.88
CA SER A 546 57.90 -23.61 -15.45
C SER A 546 57.18 -22.36 -14.96
N LEU A 547 57.83 -21.50 -14.17
CA LEU A 547 57.24 -20.23 -13.71
C LEU A 547 56.90 -19.31 -14.88
N GLN A 548 57.74 -19.26 -15.92
CA GLN A 548 57.46 -18.49 -17.13
C GLN A 548 56.20 -18.98 -17.85
N LEU A 549 56.05 -20.29 -18.02
CA LEU A 549 54.83 -20.84 -18.62
C LEU A 549 53.61 -20.64 -17.72
N LYS A 550 53.75 -20.80 -16.40
CA LYS A 550 52.68 -20.48 -15.45
C LYS A 550 52.22 -19.04 -15.61
N ALA A 551 53.14 -18.08 -15.65
CA ALA A 551 52.82 -16.66 -15.86
C ALA A 551 52.02 -16.41 -17.15
N TYR A 552 52.37 -17.11 -18.24
CA TYR A 552 51.62 -17.04 -19.50
C TYR A 552 50.20 -17.63 -19.36
N LEU A 553 50.06 -18.77 -18.69
CA LEU A 553 48.76 -19.44 -18.48
C LEU A 553 47.85 -18.70 -17.50
N THR A 554 48.42 -18.00 -16.51
CA THR A 554 47.69 -17.21 -15.51
C THR A 554 46.75 -16.18 -16.16
N PHE A 555 47.11 -15.62 -17.32
CA PHE A 555 46.22 -14.72 -18.07
C PHE A 555 44.89 -15.39 -18.44
N PHE A 556 44.94 -16.61 -18.97
CA PHE A 556 43.75 -17.37 -19.32
C PHE A 556 43.00 -17.85 -18.08
N ASP A 557 43.73 -18.28 -17.04
CA ASP A 557 43.12 -18.63 -15.76
C ASP A 557 42.31 -17.48 -15.17
N GLN A 558 42.83 -16.25 -15.22
CA GLN A 558 42.14 -15.09 -14.67
C GLN A 558 40.83 -14.83 -15.40
N ILE A 559 40.82 -14.93 -16.73
CA ILE A 559 39.61 -14.74 -17.53
C ILE A 559 38.55 -15.79 -17.16
N LEU A 560 38.93 -17.06 -17.09
CA LEU A 560 38.02 -18.16 -16.77
C LEU A 560 37.51 -18.11 -15.31
N ALA A 561 38.38 -17.73 -14.39
CA ALA A 561 38.01 -17.52 -12.99
C ALA A 561 37.02 -16.36 -12.85
N ASN A 562 37.22 -15.25 -13.58
CA ASN A 562 36.29 -14.13 -13.60
C ASN A 562 34.91 -14.54 -14.16
N TYR A 563 34.85 -15.35 -15.22
CA TYR A 563 33.57 -15.87 -15.71
C TYR A 563 32.85 -16.73 -14.66
N SER A 564 33.59 -17.57 -13.93
CA SER A 564 33.02 -18.36 -12.83
C SER A 564 32.47 -17.45 -11.72
N SER A 565 33.21 -16.39 -11.37
CA SER A 565 32.77 -15.37 -10.39
C SER A 565 31.53 -14.61 -10.89
N GLN A 566 31.46 -14.26 -12.18
CA GLN A 566 30.31 -13.59 -12.78
C GLN A 566 29.04 -14.43 -12.73
N ILE A 567 29.15 -15.74 -13.01
CA ILE A 567 28.01 -16.67 -12.92
C ILE A 567 27.56 -16.82 -11.47
N ALA A 568 28.50 -16.97 -10.53
CA ALA A 568 28.20 -17.15 -9.11
C ALA A 568 27.52 -15.93 -8.47
N ASN A 569 27.72 -14.73 -9.03
CA ASN A 569 27.15 -13.47 -8.52
C ASN A 569 26.05 -12.90 -9.43
N LEU A 570 25.40 -13.74 -10.25
CA LEU A 570 24.37 -13.29 -11.18
C LEU A 570 23.15 -12.68 -10.45
N CYS A 571 22.80 -13.18 -9.26
CA CYS A 571 21.71 -12.59 -8.49
C CYS A 571 22.08 -11.21 -7.92
N GLN A 572 23.31 -10.99 -7.44
CA GLN A 572 23.77 -9.64 -7.04
C GLN A 572 23.79 -8.70 -8.24
N PHE A 573 24.23 -9.17 -9.40
CA PHE A 573 24.22 -8.36 -10.62
C PHE A 573 22.81 -7.77 -10.86
N TYR A 574 21.75 -8.59 -10.85
CA TYR A 574 20.37 -8.13 -11.00
C TYR A 574 19.74 -7.54 -9.73
N SER A 575 20.43 -7.54 -8.59
CA SER A 575 19.87 -7.05 -7.33
C SER A 575 19.81 -5.52 -7.33
N PRO A 576 18.75 -4.89 -6.81
CA PRO A 576 18.68 -3.45 -6.57
C PRO A 576 19.37 -3.06 -5.26
N ASP A 577 20.42 -3.76 -4.82
CA ASP A 577 21.16 -3.41 -3.59
C ASP A 577 22.07 -2.18 -3.83
N GLU A 578 22.06 -1.24 -2.88
CA GLU A 578 22.90 -0.03 -2.90
C GLU A 578 24.36 -0.35 -2.53
N ALA A 579 24.60 -1.43 -1.78
CA ALA A 579 25.95 -1.85 -1.38
C ALA A 579 26.79 -2.41 -2.54
N ILE A 580 26.18 -2.62 -3.71
CA ILE A 580 26.88 -3.11 -4.90
C ILE A 580 27.79 -2.02 -5.46
N ASP A 581 29.08 -2.31 -5.51
CA ASP A 581 30.14 -1.42 -5.98
C ASP A 581 30.73 -1.83 -7.36
N ARG A 582 30.26 -2.94 -7.92
CA ARG A 582 30.78 -3.54 -9.17
C ARG A 582 29.70 -4.22 -9.99
N THR A 583 29.89 -4.29 -11.31
CA THR A 583 29.09 -5.10 -12.23
C THR A 583 29.91 -6.19 -12.94
N TYR A 584 31.24 -6.07 -12.93
CA TYR A 584 32.15 -7.11 -13.36
C TYR A 584 32.75 -7.83 -12.15
N TYR A 585 32.29 -9.04 -11.90
CA TYR A 585 32.78 -9.85 -10.80
C TYR A 585 34.08 -10.55 -11.21
N ASN A 586 35.03 -10.54 -10.28
CA ASN A 586 36.33 -11.18 -10.44
C ASN A 586 36.63 -12.05 -9.21
N GLN A 587 37.64 -12.90 -9.29
CA GLN A 587 38.16 -13.63 -8.13
C GLN A 587 39.68 -13.79 -8.22
N PRO A 588 40.41 -13.69 -7.09
CA PRO A 588 41.86 -13.85 -7.08
C PRO A 588 42.26 -15.32 -7.24
N LEU A 589 43.40 -15.56 -7.90
CA LEU A 589 43.90 -16.90 -8.20
C LEU A 589 44.76 -17.52 -7.09
N TYR A 590 44.48 -17.21 -5.81
CA TYR A 590 45.30 -17.63 -4.66
C TYR A 590 45.46 -19.15 -4.50
N THR A 591 44.52 -19.92 -5.07
CA THR A 591 44.54 -21.38 -5.01
C THR A 591 45.50 -22.03 -6.02
N ILE A 592 46.05 -21.26 -6.96
CA ILE A 592 47.02 -21.76 -7.95
C ILE A 592 48.39 -21.96 -7.28
N SER A 593 48.94 -23.17 -7.42
CA SER A 593 50.23 -23.52 -6.83
C SER A 593 51.37 -22.67 -7.44
N GLY A 594 52.13 -21.97 -6.60
CA GLY A 594 53.27 -21.14 -7.01
C GLY A 594 52.90 -19.76 -7.55
N ILE A 595 51.66 -19.32 -7.35
CA ILE A 595 51.19 -17.99 -7.77
C ILE A 595 51.86 -16.84 -7.00
N ASP A 596 52.21 -17.08 -5.74
CA ASP A 596 52.98 -16.18 -4.87
C ASP A 596 54.29 -15.71 -5.54
N SER A 597 54.97 -16.61 -6.25
CA SER A 597 56.21 -16.28 -6.98
C SER A 597 55.99 -15.39 -8.21
N LEU A 598 54.74 -15.14 -8.63
CA LEU A 598 54.38 -14.38 -9.82
C LEU A 598 53.71 -13.03 -9.50
N LEU A 599 53.23 -12.84 -8.27
CA LEU A 599 52.54 -11.61 -7.85
C LEU A 599 53.54 -10.54 -7.43
N VAL A 600 53.80 -9.57 -8.31
CA VAL A 600 54.75 -8.46 -8.06
C VAL A 600 54.39 -7.69 -6.79
N SER A 601 53.11 -7.39 -6.57
CA SER A 601 52.63 -6.69 -5.37
C SER A 601 52.92 -7.47 -4.09
N PHE A 602 52.79 -8.79 -4.11
CA PHE A 602 53.15 -9.64 -2.98
C PHE A 602 54.66 -9.61 -2.73
N LEU A 603 55.47 -9.81 -3.77
CA LEU A 603 56.95 -9.81 -3.67
C LEU A 603 57.51 -8.49 -3.13
N GLN A 604 56.80 -7.39 -3.35
CA GLN A 604 57.18 -6.04 -2.88
C GLN A 604 56.62 -5.69 -1.50
N SER A 605 55.61 -6.43 -1.00
CA SER A 605 54.93 -6.10 0.26
C SER A 605 55.74 -6.42 1.52
N GLY A 606 56.64 -7.40 1.43
CA GLY A 606 57.45 -7.86 2.58
C GLY A 606 56.67 -8.60 3.68
N VAL A 607 55.38 -8.87 3.49
CA VAL A 607 54.55 -9.65 4.43
C VAL A 607 54.52 -11.14 4.04
N SER A 608 54.04 -11.99 4.96
CA SER A 608 53.78 -13.41 4.62
C SER A 608 52.64 -13.52 3.61
N PHE A 609 52.64 -14.58 2.79
CA PHE A 609 51.57 -14.78 1.79
C PHE A 609 50.20 -14.95 2.45
N GLU A 610 50.15 -15.56 3.63
CA GLU A 610 48.93 -15.67 4.44
C GLU A 610 48.38 -14.29 4.84
N ASN A 611 49.23 -13.39 5.33
CA ASN A 611 48.81 -12.02 5.66
C ASN A 611 48.44 -11.21 4.42
N PHE A 612 49.12 -11.44 3.29
CA PHE A 612 48.80 -10.79 2.02
C PHE A 612 47.42 -11.20 1.48
N ILE A 613 47.04 -12.47 1.63
CA ILE A 613 45.71 -12.97 1.25
C ILE A 613 44.64 -12.42 2.20
N ALA A 614 44.94 -12.36 3.51
CA ALA A 614 44.01 -11.88 4.52
C ALA A 614 43.69 -10.39 4.40
N ASP A 615 44.57 -9.62 3.76
CA ASP A 615 44.36 -8.20 3.45
C ASP A 615 43.39 -8.02 2.25
N PRO A 616 42.15 -7.53 2.47
CA PRO A 616 41.17 -7.34 1.39
C PRO A 616 41.59 -6.25 0.40
N GLU A 617 42.49 -5.33 0.81
CA GLU A 617 42.98 -4.19 0.04
C GLU A 617 44.42 -4.41 -0.46
N ASN A 618 44.85 -5.67 -0.57
CA ASN A 618 46.17 -5.93 -1.13
C ASN A 618 46.28 -5.46 -2.60
N GLY A 619 47.50 -5.11 -3.03
CA GLY A 619 47.73 -4.54 -4.36
C GLY A 619 47.34 -5.43 -5.55
N TYR A 620 47.16 -6.74 -5.37
CA TYR A 620 46.63 -7.60 -6.44
C TYR A 620 45.11 -7.43 -6.58
N ARG A 621 44.36 -7.43 -5.47
CA ARG A 621 42.91 -7.19 -5.48
C ARG A 621 42.55 -5.80 -5.99
N ILE A 622 43.24 -4.76 -5.52
CA ILE A 622 43.07 -3.39 -6.03
C ILE A 622 43.31 -3.34 -7.54
N GLY A 623 44.36 -4.02 -8.02
CA GLY A 623 44.65 -4.11 -9.45
C GLY A 623 43.53 -4.76 -10.23
N LEU A 624 42.99 -5.89 -9.75
CA LEU A 624 41.84 -6.53 -10.39
C LEU A 624 40.65 -5.58 -10.45
N ASP A 625 40.28 -4.96 -9.34
CA ASP A 625 39.11 -4.08 -9.30
C ASP A 625 39.29 -2.85 -10.20
N THR A 626 40.47 -2.22 -10.18
CA THR A 626 40.76 -1.01 -10.98
C THR A 626 40.80 -1.26 -12.48
N TYR A 627 41.44 -2.36 -12.93
CA TYR A 627 41.66 -2.62 -14.36
C TYR A 627 40.47 -3.32 -15.04
N PHE A 628 39.68 -4.11 -14.31
CA PHE A 628 38.49 -4.76 -14.88
C PHE A 628 37.29 -3.81 -14.97
N GLU A 629 37.11 -2.92 -13.99
CA GLU A 629 36.01 -1.98 -13.98
C GLU A 629 36.37 -0.67 -13.28
N ASN A 630 36.48 0.41 -14.05
CA ASN A 630 36.57 1.75 -13.45
C ASN A 630 35.18 2.27 -13.07
N ASN A 631 35.14 3.30 -12.22
CA ASN A 631 33.89 3.87 -11.69
C ASN A 631 32.94 4.36 -12.80
N THR A 632 33.43 4.95 -13.89
CA THR A 632 32.58 5.41 -14.99
C THR A 632 31.88 4.24 -15.69
N VAL A 633 32.61 3.16 -15.94
CA VAL A 633 32.06 1.93 -16.54
C VAL A 633 31.05 1.28 -15.60
N PHE A 634 31.37 1.21 -14.31
CA PHE A 634 30.45 0.73 -13.28
C PHE A 634 29.14 1.50 -13.28
N LEU A 635 29.20 2.83 -13.14
CA LEU A 635 28.00 3.68 -13.05
C LEU A 635 27.13 3.57 -14.32
N ASP A 636 27.73 3.59 -15.51
CA ASP A 636 27.00 3.41 -16.77
C ASP A 636 26.30 2.04 -16.85
N ARG A 637 27.04 0.95 -16.58
CA ARG A 637 26.51 -0.41 -16.66
C ARG A 637 25.42 -0.64 -15.62
N ARG A 638 25.64 -0.17 -14.39
CA ARG A 638 24.68 -0.28 -13.30
C ARG A 638 23.40 0.49 -13.62
N SER A 639 23.52 1.70 -14.16
CA SER A 639 22.36 2.51 -14.58
C SER A 639 21.54 1.80 -15.66
N ARG A 640 22.18 1.30 -16.73
CA ARG A 640 21.50 0.55 -17.82
C ARG A 640 20.85 -0.74 -17.35
N LEU A 641 21.44 -1.40 -16.35
CA LEU A 641 20.89 -2.62 -15.76
C LEU A 641 19.61 -2.32 -14.98
N LEU A 642 19.62 -1.26 -14.18
CA LEU A 642 18.42 -0.81 -13.46
C LEU A 642 17.32 -0.38 -14.44
N ASP A 643 17.67 0.30 -15.55
CA ASP A 643 16.71 0.62 -16.61
C ASP A 643 16.09 -0.64 -17.22
N HIS A 644 16.89 -1.68 -17.44
CA HIS A 644 16.39 -2.96 -17.93
C HIS A 644 15.42 -3.62 -16.95
N LEU A 645 15.72 -3.55 -15.64
CA LEU A 645 14.86 -4.10 -14.59
C LEU A 645 13.55 -3.34 -14.48
N LEU A 646 13.59 -2.01 -14.48
CA LEU A 646 12.40 -1.14 -14.45
C LEU A 646 11.52 -1.31 -15.68
N ALA A 647 12.14 -1.48 -16.87
CA ALA A 647 11.41 -1.70 -18.11
C ALA A 647 10.54 -2.97 -18.10
N ARG A 648 10.85 -3.96 -17.24
CA ARG A 648 9.99 -5.16 -17.07
C ARG A 648 8.61 -4.81 -16.52
N PHE A 649 8.51 -3.71 -15.78
CA PHE A 649 7.27 -3.20 -15.24
C PHE A 649 6.67 -2.07 -16.07
N GLY A 650 7.22 -1.82 -17.27
CA GLY A 650 6.78 -0.72 -18.13
C GLY A 650 7.24 0.66 -17.68
N GLU A 651 8.16 0.74 -16.71
CA GLU A 651 8.64 2.00 -16.16
C GLU A 651 9.84 2.55 -16.93
N ASN A 652 9.86 3.87 -17.10
CA ASN A 652 11.00 4.60 -17.66
C ASN A 652 11.41 5.69 -16.67
N PHE A 653 12.53 5.49 -15.99
CA PHE A 653 12.94 6.39 -14.92
C PHE A 653 13.49 7.71 -15.50
N PRO A 654 12.95 8.87 -15.08
CA PRO A 654 13.46 10.16 -15.53
C PRO A 654 14.86 10.41 -14.97
N ASP A 655 15.66 11.24 -15.65
CA ASP A 655 16.98 11.66 -15.15
C ASP A 655 16.97 13.14 -14.72
N PRO A 656 16.37 13.46 -13.55
CA PRO A 656 16.36 14.82 -13.04
C PRO A 656 17.75 15.31 -12.63
N ALA A 657 18.68 14.40 -12.35
CA ALA A 657 20.05 14.72 -11.95
C ALA A 657 20.85 15.30 -13.12
N SER A 658 20.65 14.81 -14.35
CA SER A 658 21.26 15.35 -15.57
C SER A 658 20.90 16.81 -15.87
N LEU A 659 19.77 17.31 -15.35
CA LEU A 659 19.33 18.70 -15.53
C LEU A 659 20.16 19.69 -14.68
N LEU A 660 20.89 19.20 -13.68
CA LEU A 660 21.58 20.02 -12.68
C LEU A 660 23.08 19.73 -12.58
N TYR A 661 23.51 18.50 -12.90
CA TYR A 661 24.89 18.06 -12.78
C TYR A 661 25.42 17.51 -14.10
N SER A 662 26.68 17.80 -14.40
CA SER A 662 27.35 17.40 -15.66
C SER A 662 27.88 15.97 -15.67
N ASP A 663 27.92 15.27 -14.53
CA ASP A 663 28.54 13.95 -14.39
C ASP A 663 27.49 12.85 -14.20
N VAL A 664 27.72 11.68 -14.85
CA VAL A 664 26.90 10.46 -14.67
C VAL A 664 26.83 10.13 -13.19
N ASN A 665 25.63 10.15 -12.65
CA ASN A 665 25.46 10.49 -11.25
C ASN A 665 25.11 9.26 -10.40
N ILE A 666 25.91 9.01 -9.36
CA ILE A 666 25.62 7.98 -8.35
C ILE A 666 24.21 8.18 -7.74
N TYR A 667 23.70 9.41 -7.71
CA TYR A 667 22.33 9.68 -7.25
C TYR A 667 21.26 9.12 -8.17
N LEU A 668 21.46 9.17 -9.49
CA LEU A 668 20.49 8.58 -10.41
C LEU A 668 20.35 7.09 -10.14
N ILE A 669 21.48 6.41 -9.88
CA ILE A 669 21.50 4.98 -9.52
C ILE A 669 20.78 4.76 -8.19
N ARG A 670 21.07 5.56 -7.17
CA ARG A 670 20.38 5.48 -5.86
C ARG A 670 18.89 5.74 -5.97
N ASP A 671 18.47 6.70 -6.78
CA ASP A 671 17.07 7.06 -6.98
C ASP A 671 16.34 5.93 -7.74
N LYS A 672 16.96 5.37 -8.79
CA LYS A 672 16.46 4.16 -9.48
C LYS A 672 16.34 2.95 -8.55
N ILE A 673 17.36 2.72 -7.71
CA ILE A 673 17.36 1.66 -6.71
C ILE A 673 16.19 1.84 -5.74
N ARG A 674 16.05 3.03 -5.14
CA ARG A 674 14.97 3.32 -4.20
C ARG A 674 13.59 3.18 -4.84
N PHE A 675 13.42 3.66 -6.07
CA PHE A 675 12.19 3.49 -6.83
C PHE A 675 11.88 2.01 -7.09
N PHE A 676 12.87 1.21 -7.47
CA PHE A 676 12.70 -0.23 -7.70
C PHE A 676 12.38 -0.99 -6.42
N GLN A 677 13.10 -0.73 -5.32
CA GLN A 677 12.91 -1.40 -4.03
C GLN A 677 11.50 -1.16 -3.46
N ASN A 678 10.94 0.03 -3.70
CA ASN A 678 9.60 0.40 -3.24
C ASN A 678 8.53 0.23 -4.34
N TYR A 679 8.86 -0.46 -5.45
CA TYR A 679 8.01 -0.47 -6.64
C TYR A 679 6.62 -1.07 -6.39
N ILE A 680 6.54 -2.15 -5.59
CA ILE A 680 5.26 -2.79 -5.26
C ILE A 680 4.31 -1.75 -4.64
N GLU A 681 4.76 -1.06 -3.58
CA GLU A 681 3.95 -0.07 -2.88
C GLU A 681 3.53 1.09 -3.80
N ILE A 682 4.46 1.68 -4.55
CA ILE A 682 4.17 2.87 -5.36
C ILE A 682 3.44 2.54 -6.67
N SER A 683 3.40 1.27 -7.06
CA SER A 683 2.65 0.81 -8.22
C SER A 683 1.23 0.38 -7.86
N SER A 684 1.03 -0.29 -6.71
CA SER A 684 -0.27 -0.72 -6.23
C SER A 684 -1.07 0.40 -5.58
N ASN A 685 -0.43 1.41 -4.98
CA ASN A 685 -1.13 2.46 -4.23
C ASN A 685 -1.26 3.78 -5.00
N ARG A 686 -1.06 3.82 -6.32
CA ARG A 686 -0.99 5.08 -7.12
C ARG A 686 -2.17 6.03 -6.85
N GLY A 687 -3.38 5.48 -6.77
CA GLY A 687 -4.62 6.24 -6.54
C GLY A 687 -5.02 6.38 -5.08
N LYS A 688 -4.32 5.70 -4.15
CA LYS A 688 -4.66 5.64 -2.73
C LYS A 688 -4.34 6.97 -2.04
N ALA A 689 -5.32 7.50 -1.30
CA ALA A 689 -5.14 8.69 -0.46
C ALA A 689 -4.31 8.36 0.80
N PHE A 690 -3.97 9.40 1.56
CA PHE A 690 -3.41 9.18 2.90
C PHE A 690 -4.53 8.78 3.86
N GLU A 691 -4.16 8.07 4.92
CA GLU A 691 -5.11 7.52 5.90
C GLU A 691 -5.59 8.61 6.86
N ILE A 692 -6.90 8.68 7.06
CA ILE A 692 -7.58 9.66 7.94
C ILE A 692 -8.41 8.89 8.95
N ASN A 693 -7.76 8.01 9.71
CA ASN A 693 -8.42 7.24 10.76
C ASN A 693 -8.53 8.08 12.03
N PRO A 694 -9.75 8.40 12.51
CA PRO A 694 -9.92 9.14 13.75
C PRO A 694 -9.37 8.32 14.94
N GLN A 695 -8.58 8.95 15.82
CA GLN A 695 -8.06 8.36 17.05
C GLN A 695 -8.04 9.40 18.19
N PRO A 696 -8.13 9.00 19.47
CA PRO A 696 -8.06 9.95 20.59
C PRO A 696 -6.71 10.68 20.64
N GLY A 697 -6.75 12.02 20.67
CA GLY A 697 -5.55 12.88 20.71
C GLY A 697 -4.93 13.18 19.34
N GLY A 698 -5.59 12.77 18.26
CA GLY A 698 -5.11 12.89 16.88
C GLY A 698 -4.25 11.69 16.47
N GLY A 699 -4.32 11.33 15.18
CA GLY A 699 -3.43 10.31 14.62
C GLY A 699 -1.98 10.80 14.50
N ASP A 700 -1.05 9.88 14.20
CA ASP A 700 0.30 10.25 13.78
C ASP A 700 0.24 10.89 12.38
N VAL A 701 0.11 12.22 12.34
CA VAL A 701 -0.14 13.00 11.12
C VAL A 701 1.05 13.85 10.67
N TRP A 702 2.11 13.94 11.48
CA TRP A 702 3.30 14.76 11.24
C TRP A 702 4.57 14.03 11.67
N ASP A 703 5.66 14.19 10.91
CA ASP A 703 6.87 13.37 10.98
C ASP A 703 6.58 11.86 10.69
N THR A 704 5.65 11.62 9.77
CA THR A 704 5.08 10.29 9.43
C THR A 704 5.19 9.98 7.93
N ASP A 705 5.16 8.70 7.56
CA ASP A 705 5.08 8.20 6.19
C ASP A 705 3.63 8.02 5.66
N ASN A 706 2.63 8.41 6.47
CA ASN A 706 1.22 8.47 6.09
C ASN A 706 0.93 9.61 5.09
N ILE A 707 1.37 9.38 3.86
CA ILE A 707 1.17 10.24 2.69
C ILE A 707 0.54 9.43 1.54
N SER A 708 -0.14 10.12 0.62
CA SER A 708 -0.81 9.45 -0.50
C SER A 708 0.17 8.67 -1.40
N GLY A 709 -0.31 7.64 -2.07
CA GLY A 709 0.56 6.86 -2.96
C GLY A 709 1.04 7.65 -4.18
N LEU A 710 0.26 8.62 -4.67
CA LEU A 710 0.71 9.59 -5.68
C LEU A 710 1.89 10.43 -5.16
N GLN A 711 1.81 10.91 -3.91
CA GLN A 711 2.90 11.66 -3.28
C GLN A 711 4.16 10.80 -3.11
N LYS A 712 4.02 9.53 -2.68
CA LYS A 712 5.14 8.59 -2.58
C LYS A 712 5.81 8.37 -3.94
N ARG A 713 5.02 8.06 -4.97
CA ARG A 713 5.51 7.83 -6.33
C ARG A 713 6.24 9.05 -6.90
N LEU A 714 5.63 10.23 -6.82
CA LEU A 714 6.24 11.48 -7.27
C LEU A 714 7.52 11.80 -6.50
N GLY A 715 7.53 11.58 -5.18
CA GLY A 715 8.70 11.73 -4.32
C GLY A 715 9.90 10.93 -4.83
N TYR A 716 9.72 9.65 -5.14
CA TYR A 716 10.79 8.82 -5.70
C TYR A 716 11.21 9.26 -7.12
N LEU A 717 10.28 9.66 -7.98
CA LEU A 717 10.59 10.17 -9.33
C LEU A 717 11.38 11.49 -9.29
N PHE A 718 11.16 12.33 -8.28
CA PHE A 718 11.92 13.56 -8.04
C PHE A 718 13.27 13.31 -7.37
N GLY A 719 13.49 12.08 -6.89
CA GLY A 719 14.60 11.73 -6.03
C GLY A 719 14.55 12.51 -4.72
N ILE A 720 13.43 12.50 -4.02
CA ILE A 720 13.36 13.04 -2.67
C ILE A 720 13.73 11.90 -1.71
N PRO A 721 14.77 12.05 -0.88
CA PRO A 721 15.31 10.95 -0.11
C PRO A 721 14.41 10.54 1.07
N ASP A 722 13.70 11.50 1.63
CA ASP A 722 12.82 11.34 2.78
C ASP A 722 11.45 11.90 2.41
N LEU A 723 10.45 11.02 2.42
CA LEU A 723 9.10 11.33 1.98
C LEU A 723 8.15 11.62 3.14
N GLN A 724 8.65 11.63 4.38
CA GLN A 724 7.81 11.89 5.53
C GLN A 724 7.18 13.28 5.46
N ARG A 725 5.91 13.40 5.87
CA ARG A 725 5.24 14.69 6.02
C ARG A 725 5.81 15.38 7.27
N ARG A 726 6.72 16.31 7.08
CA ARG A 726 7.37 17.08 8.16
C ARG A 726 7.54 18.53 7.74
N ASN A 727 8.12 19.38 8.58
CA ASN A 727 8.43 20.76 8.19
C ASN A 727 9.55 20.79 7.15
N TYR A 728 9.32 21.46 6.01
CA TYR A 728 10.34 21.75 4.99
C TYR A 728 10.79 23.21 5.08
N SER A 729 10.07 24.06 5.82
CA SER A 729 10.44 25.46 6.07
C SER A 729 11.58 25.61 7.07
N GLY A 730 11.80 24.63 7.97
CA GLY A 730 12.81 24.68 9.03
C GLY A 730 14.21 24.38 8.52
N ASP A 731 15.24 25.02 9.08
CA ASP A 731 16.63 24.69 8.77
C ASP A 731 17.01 23.38 9.49
N PRO A 732 17.56 22.38 8.80
CA PRO A 732 18.13 21.18 9.42
C PRO A 732 19.18 21.57 10.46
N ASN A 733 19.14 20.92 11.62
CA ASN A 733 20.12 21.17 12.66
C ASN A 733 21.46 20.56 12.21
N PRO A 734 22.56 21.35 12.06
CA PRO A 734 23.84 20.81 11.64
C PRO A 734 24.38 19.73 12.59
N ASN A 735 23.94 19.73 13.85
CA ASN A 735 24.28 18.69 14.83
C ASN A 735 23.73 17.29 14.47
N ASP A 736 22.74 17.21 13.57
CA ASP A 736 22.20 15.92 13.10
C ASP A 736 23.14 15.25 12.08
N TYR A 737 24.06 16.00 11.49
CA TYR A 737 24.90 15.54 10.36
C TYR A 737 26.39 15.63 10.61
N PHE A 738 26.82 16.47 11.56
CA PHE A 738 28.23 16.64 11.91
C PHE A 738 28.48 16.27 13.37
N ASP A 739 29.63 15.62 13.61
CA ASP A 739 30.15 15.40 14.95
C ASP A 739 30.87 16.67 15.43
N PHE A 740 30.24 17.41 16.34
CA PHE A 740 30.82 18.61 16.95
C PHE A 740 31.70 18.24 18.15
N PHE A 741 32.93 18.75 18.15
CA PHE A 741 33.91 18.48 19.19
C PHE A 741 34.51 19.76 19.77
N SER A 742 35.09 19.65 20.97
CA SER A 742 35.84 20.74 21.61
C SER A 742 37.33 20.40 21.69
N SER A 743 38.17 21.41 21.45
CA SER A 743 39.62 21.33 21.58
C SER A 743 40.12 22.57 22.34
N GLY A 744 40.31 22.41 23.65
CA GLY A 744 40.61 23.53 24.54
C GLY A 744 39.42 24.50 24.65
N PRO A 745 39.61 25.82 24.45
CA PRO A 745 38.52 26.81 24.47
C PRO A 745 37.75 26.89 23.14
N ASN A 746 38.17 26.14 22.12
CA ASN A 746 37.65 26.23 20.76
C ASN A 746 36.82 24.98 20.39
N PHE A 747 36.03 25.10 19.34
CA PHE A 747 35.08 24.09 18.85
C PHE A 747 35.36 23.77 17.38
N GLY A 748 35.13 22.54 16.96
CA GLY A 748 35.21 22.13 15.56
C GLY A 748 34.12 21.13 15.24
N PHE A 749 34.01 20.74 13.98
CA PHE A 749 33.05 19.75 13.51
C PHE A 749 33.69 18.77 12.52
N ARG A 750 33.15 17.55 12.44
CA ARG A 750 33.58 16.50 11.53
C ARG A 750 32.39 15.94 10.76
N LEU A 751 32.57 15.75 9.47
CA LEU A 751 31.67 14.90 8.68
C LEU A 751 32.24 13.48 8.69
N LEU A 752 31.42 12.53 9.13
CA LEU A 752 31.79 11.12 9.16
C LEU A 752 31.10 10.37 8.01
N ASP A 753 31.71 9.29 7.55
CA ASP A 753 31.03 8.32 6.70
C ASP A 753 30.29 7.25 7.52
N HIS A 754 29.68 6.30 6.82
CA HIS A 754 28.96 5.16 7.41
C HIS A 754 29.81 4.24 8.30
N ASN A 755 31.14 4.23 8.12
CA ASN A 755 32.08 3.46 8.94
C ASN A 755 32.63 4.30 10.11
N SER A 756 32.11 5.50 10.32
CA SER A 756 32.63 6.49 11.26
C SER A 756 34.03 7.00 10.91
N ASP A 757 34.45 6.86 9.65
CA ASP A 757 35.69 7.45 9.16
C ASP A 757 35.48 8.94 8.89
N ILE A 758 36.47 9.75 9.24
CA ILE A 758 36.40 11.21 9.07
C ILE A 758 36.58 11.51 7.58
N LEU A 759 35.54 12.07 6.95
CA LEU A 759 35.58 12.55 5.57
C LEU A 759 36.12 13.98 5.50
N LEU A 760 35.68 14.81 6.44
CA LEU A 760 36.02 16.23 6.51
C LEU A 760 36.09 16.68 7.97
N GLU A 761 37.06 17.52 8.29
CA GLU A 761 37.24 18.13 9.61
C GLU A 761 37.44 19.64 9.48
N SER A 762 36.75 20.42 10.32
CA SER A 762 36.80 21.87 10.28
C SER A 762 38.05 22.47 10.92
N GLU A 763 38.33 23.75 10.63
CA GLU A 763 39.16 24.55 11.51
C GLU A 763 38.49 24.75 12.89
N LEU A 764 39.26 25.21 13.88
CA LEU A 764 38.75 25.46 15.23
C LEU A 764 38.17 26.88 15.34
N PHE A 765 36.93 26.96 15.82
CA PHE A 765 36.15 28.18 16.04
C PHE A 765 36.10 28.57 17.52
N PRO A 766 35.96 29.87 17.84
CA PRO A 766 35.99 30.35 19.22
C PRO A 766 34.75 29.98 20.06
N ASN A 767 33.65 29.57 19.44
CA ASN A 767 32.41 29.14 20.11
C ASN A 767 31.60 28.20 19.21
N ILE A 768 30.69 27.43 19.82
CA ILE A 768 29.87 26.43 19.12
C ILE A 768 29.01 27.03 17.99
N ASN A 769 28.35 28.17 18.22
CA ASN A 769 27.52 28.81 17.19
C ASN A 769 28.32 29.20 15.93
N SER A 770 29.59 29.59 16.10
CA SER A 770 30.47 29.91 14.97
C SER A 770 30.85 28.64 14.19
N ALA A 771 31.04 27.51 14.90
CA ALA A 771 31.26 26.22 14.27
C ALA A 771 30.00 25.73 13.53
N GLU A 772 28.81 25.90 14.11
CA GLU A 772 27.53 25.54 13.49
C GLU A 772 27.27 26.35 12.20
N ASN A 773 27.51 27.66 12.23
CA ASN A 773 27.39 28.51 11.04
C ASN A 773 28.38 28.09 9.93
N ALA A 774 29.61 27.74 10.31
CA ALA A 774 30.61 27.25 9.37
C ALA A 774 30.25 25.86 8.80
N ALA A 775 29.62 24.99 9.58
CA ALA A 775 29.10 23.70 9.11
C ALA A 775 28.00 23.90 8.06
N ILE A 776 27.08 24.84 8.29
CA ILE A 776 26.04 25.23 7.32
C ILE A 776 26.68 25.77 6.02
N GLU A 777 27.73 26.58 6.14
CA GLU A 777 28.48 27.08 4.97
C GLU A 777 29.16 25.96 4.18
N VAL A 778 29.73 24.96 4.88
CA VAL A 778 30.31 23.75 4.25
C VAL A 778 29.25 22.96 3.47
N ILE A 779 28.04 22.81 4.00
CA ILE A 779 26.94 22.17 3.27
C ILE A 779 26.61 22.94 1.98
N SER A 780 26.49 24.26 2.07
CA SER A 780 26.16 25.13 0.93
C SER A 780 27.22 25.08 -0.17
N LEU A 781 28.50 25.10 0.20
CA LEU A 781 29.61 25.23 -0.75
C LEU A 781 30.15 23.87 -1.23
N GLY A 782 30.19 22.87 -0.35
CA GLY A 782 30.84 21.58 -0.63
C GLY A 782 30.10 20.70 -1.64
N VAL A 783 28.87 21.05 -2.04
CA VAL A 783 28.17 20.36 -3.13
C VAL A 783 28.72 20.71 -4.52
N PHE A 784 29.54 21.76 -4.64
CA PHE A 784 30.11 22.20 -5.91
C PHE A 784 31.61 21.86 -6.01
N SER A 785 31.96 21.04 -7.00
CA SER A 785 33.34 20.59 -7.24
C SER A 785 34.34 21.74 -7.44
N GLY A 786 33.89 22.91 -7.91
CA GLY A 786 34.73 24.10 -8.10
C GLY A 786 35.17 24.80 -6.81
N ASN A 787 34.57 24.47 -5.66
CA ASN A 787 34.91 25.06 -4.36
C ASN A 787 35.99 24.30 -3.60
N TYR A 788 36.46 23.18 -4.15
CA TYR A 788 37.58 22.40 -3.61
C TYR A 788 38.91 22.95 -4.16
N GLY A 789 39.75 23.46 -3.27
CA GLY A 789 41.05 24.05 -3.62
C GLY A 789 42.06 23.06 -4.20
N SER A 790 43.15 23.60 -4.74
CA SER A 790 44.32 22.86 -5.23
C SER A 790 45.58 23.36 -4.49
N SER A 791 45.71 23.07 -3.20
CA SER A 791 46.94 23.35 -2.44
C SER A 791 47.90 22.16 -2.54
N SER A 792 49.20 22.46 -2.69
CA SER A 792 50.27 21.46 -2.75
C SER A 792 50.68 20.97 -1.35
N ILE A 793 50.76 19.65 -1.22
CA ILE A 793 51.36 18.80 -0.17
C ILE A 793 52.40 19.52 0.70
N GLN A 794 52.14 19.62 2.02
CA GLN A 794 53.17 19.89 3.03
C GLN A 794 53.04 18.96 4.25
N ASN A 795 53.73 17.82 4.18
CA ASN A 795 54.17 16.90 5.26
C ASN A 795 53.25 15.74 5.71
N ILE A 796 53.93 14.80 6.38
CA ILE A 796 53.84 13.32 6.35
C ILE A 796 52.73 12.69 7.22
N ASP A 797 51.85 13.46 7.86
CA ASP A 797 50.82 12.93 8.78
C ASP A 797 49.40 13.37 8.36
N GLY A 798 48.90 12.83 7.25
CA GLY A 798 47.54 13.07 6.73
C GLY A 798 47.41 14.39 5.94
N GLU A 799 46.92 14.31 4.71
CA GLU A 799 46.79 15.46 3.81
C GLU A 799 45.41 16.11 3.94
N ASP A 800 45.39 17.44 4.02
CA ASP A 800 44.21 18.31 4.21
C ASP A 800 43.83 19.00 2.88
N TYR A 801 42.64 18.75 2.33
CA TYR A 801 42.12 19.47 1.15
C TYR A 801 41.01 20.46 1.51
N MET A 802 41.20 21.72 1.14
CA MET A 802 40.45 22.86 1.69
C MET A 802 39.14 23.13 0.92
N ILE A 803 38.01 23.21 1.62
CA ILE A 803 36.82 23.92 1.15
C ILE A 803 37.01 25.40 1.48
N THR A 804 37.07 26.24 0.45
CA THR A 804 37.27 27.70 0.60
C THR A 804 36.06 28.47 0.07
N PRO A 805 35.50 29.43 0.83
CA PRO A 805 34.55 30.38 0.31
C PRO A 805 35.28 31.37 -0.59
N LEU A 806 34.66 31.72 -1.71
CA LEU A 806 35.06 32.88 -2.51
C LEU A 806 34.42 34.14 -1.89
N GLN A 807 34.99 34.64 -0.79
CA GLN A 807 34.74 36.02 -0.35
C GLN A 807 36.07 36.80 -0.32
N ASP A 808 36.08 37.94 -1.02
CA ASP A 808 37.13 38.98 -0.97
C ASP A 808 38.57 38.60 -1.34
N ASN A 809 38.78 37.69 -2.30
CA ASN A 809 40.12 37.34 -2.82
C ASN A 809 41.11 36.82 -1.75
N THR A 810 40.64 36.49 -0.55
CA THR A 810 41.40 35.84 0.53
C THR A 810 40.86 34.45 0.75
N LEU A 811 41.67 33.42 0.47
CA LEU A 811 41.34 32.01 0.70
C LEU A 811 41.31 31.74 2.22
N SER A 812 40.13 31.72 2.85
CA SER A 812 39.96 31.21 4.21
C SER A 812 39.48 29.77 4.17
N VAL A 813 40.18 28.85 4.83
CA VAL A 813 39.81 27.43 4.85
C VAL A 813 38.71 27.24 5.89
N ILE A 814 37.60 26.61 5.51
CA ILE A 814 36.54 26.28 6.49
C ILE A 814 36.74 24.86 7.03
N ALA A 815 37.07 23.93 6.14
CA ALA A 815 37.30 22.53 6.50
C ALA A 815 38.18 21.80 5.49
N ASN A 816 38.82 20.73 5.96
CA ASN A 816 39.78 19.91 5.24
C ASN A 816 39.24 18.49 4.99
N LEU A 817 39.35 17.98 3.77
CA LEU A 817 39.14 16.56 3.48
C LEU A 817 40.28 15.75 4.07
N ARG A 818 39.96 14.59 4.62
CA ARG A 818 40.95 13.64 5.13
C ARG A 818 41.14 12.49 4.14
N ILE A 819 42.37 12.29 3.68
CA ILE A 819 42.73 11.18 2.78
C ILE A 819 43.73 10.24 3.46
N LEU A 820 43.42 8.95 3.50
CA LEU A 820 44.41 7.91 3.82
C LEU A 820 45.35 7.75 2.62
N LEU A 821 46.64 8.08 2.82
CA LEU A 821 47.65 8.00 1.78
C LEU A 821 48.01 6.53 1.48
N ASP A 822 47.71 6.08 0.27
CA ASP A 822 48.34 4.92 -0.34
C ASP A 822 49.33 5.38 -1.43
N THR A 823 50.63 5.22 -1.14
CA THR A 823 51.72 5.58 -2.07
C THR A 823 51.72 4.81 -3.39
N SER A 824 50.89 3.76 -3.52
CA SER A 824 50.74 2.97 -4.74
C SER A 824 49.73 3.56 -5.74
N ILE A 825 48.94 4.57 -5.35
CA ILE A 825 47.87 5.17 -6.16
C ILE A 825 48.28 6.59 -6.59
N PRO A 826 48.04 7.00 -7.87
CA PRO A 826 48.25 8.38 -8.29
C PRO A 826 47.42 9.37 -7.45
N GLU A 827 48.09 10.41 -6.96
CA GLU A 827 47.52 11.43 -6.06
C GLU A 827 46.24 12.08 -6.61
N ASP A 828 46.21 12.41 -7.90
CA ASP A 828 45.03 12.98 -8.58
C ASP A 828 43.79 12.06 -8.50
N LEU A 829 43.99 10.74 -8.50
CA LEU A 829 42.90 9.77 -8.43
C LEU A 829 42.34 9.66 -7.01
N LEU A 830 43.22 9.64 -6.00
CA LEU A 830 42.82 9.68 -4.59
C LEU A 830 42.06 10.97 -4.26
N ARG A 831 42.56 12.10 -4.75
CA ARG A 831 41.92 13.41 -4.62
C ARG A 831 40.50 13.42 -5.19
N ASN A 832 40.34 12.99 -6.43
CA ASN A 832 39.03 12.95 -7.07
C ASN A 832 38.06 12.00 -6.35
N LYS A 833 38.56 10.86 -5.83
CA LYS A 833 37.75 9.93 -5.03
C LYS A 833 37.26 10.59 -3.73
N ALA A 834 38.13 11.26 -2.97
CA ALA A 834 37.77 11.91 -1.71
C ALA A 834 36.79 13.08 -1.90
N ILE A 835 37.03 13.95 -2.89
CA ILE A 835 36.12 15.06 -3.23
C ILE A 835 34.74 14.50 -3.57
N ASN A 836 34.67 13.45 -4.39
CA ASN A 836 33.40 12.84 -4.75
C ASN A 836 32.68 12.25 -3.54
N ILE A 837 33.37 11.56 -2.63
CA ILE A 837 32.75 11.00 -1.42
C ILE A 837 32.19 12.10 -0.51
N ALA A 838 32.97 13.16 -0.24
CA ALA A 838 32.52 14.26 0.63
C ALA A 838 31.37 15.06 0.01
N LYS A 839 31.52 15.46 -1.26
CA LYS A 839 30.43 16.06 -2.05
C LYS A 839 29.20 15.16 -1.99
N ASN A 840 29.42 13.84 -2.05
CA ASN A 840 28.32 12.91 -2.13
C ASN A 840 27.44 12.92 -0.87
N ASN A 841 28.09 12.95 0.29
CA ASN A 841 27.45 13.04 1.60
C ASN A 841 26.80 14.42 1.82
N LEU A 842 27.51 15.51 1.50
CA LEU A 842 26.98 16.87 1.65
C LEU A 842 25.72 17.11 0.81
N LEU A 843 25.64 16.55 -0.40
CA LEU A 843 24.42 16.69 -1.19
C LEU A 843 23.25 15.88 -0.61
N GLN A 844 23.50 14.72 0.01
CA GLN A 844 22.42 13.98 0.68
C GLN A 844 21.83 14.80 1.81
N ILE A 845 22.69 15.45 2.60
CA ILE A 845 22.26 16.39 3.65
C ILE A 845 21.46 17.53 3.03
N HIS A 846 21.93 18.10 1.92
CA HIS A 846 21.23 19.16 1.20
C HIS A 846 19.83 18.74 0.71
N ARG A 847 19.69 17.51 0.22
CA ARG A 847 18.40 16.93 -0.23
C ARG A 847 17.48 16.58 0.93
N GLY A 848 17.99 16.51 2.17
CA GLY A 848 17.18 16.38 3.38
C GLY A 848 16.23 17.55 3.63
N GLY A 849 16.46 18.73 3.03
CA GLY A 849 15.50 19.85 3.09
C GLY A 849 14.34 19.74 2.09
N GLU A 850 14.37 18.77 1.18
CA GLU A 850 13.40 18.65 0.09
C GLU A 850 12.19 17.81 0.49
N GLY A 851 11.03 18.16 -0.06
CA GLY A 851 9.75 17.53 0.21
C GLY A 851 8.62 18.40 -0.35
N PHE A 852 7.38 17.95 -0.18
CA PHE A 852 6.20 18.70 -0.60
C PHE A 852 4.94 18.15 0.07
N TYR A 853 3.87 18.92 0.02
CA TYR A 853 2.55 18.54 0.53
C TYR A 853 1.58 18.34 -0.63
N LEU A 854 0.72 17.33 -0.52
CA LEU A 854 -0.45 17.15 -1.37
C LEU A 854 -1.70 17.35 -0.50
N ILE A 855 -2.54 18.31 -0.88
CA ILE A 855 -3.83 18.57 -0.23
C ILE A 855 -4.96 18.17 -1.16
N GLU A 856 -5.91 17.42 -0.63
CA GLU A 856 -7.15 17.06 -1.30
C GLU A 856 -8.25 18.03 -0.91
N HIS A 857 -8.83 18.70 -1.90
CA HIS A 857 -9.79 19.76 -1.60
C HIS A 857 -11.11 19.21 -1.06
N VAL A 858 -11.50 17.97 -1.41
CA VAL A 858 -12.72 17.32 -0.88
C VAL A 858 -12.76 17.31 0.66
N LEU A 859 -11.60 17.24 1.31
CA LEU A 859 -11.47 17.26 2.78
C LEU A 859 -11.61 18.66 3.39
N LEU A 860 -11.43 19.70 2.57
CA LEU A 860 -11.60 21.11 2.92
C LEU A 860 -13.02 21.60 2.63
N ARG A 861 -13.96 20.70 2.29
CA ARG A 861 -15.36 21.08 2.15
C ARG A 861 -15.89 21.53 3.52
N PRO A 862 -16.59 22.66 3.60
CA PRO A 862 -17.26 23.08 4.83
C PRO A 862 -18.38 22.12 5.22
N ILE A 863 -18.49 21.81 6.52
CA ILE A 863 -19.52 20.94 7.09
C ILE A 863 -20.19 21.70 8.23
N ARG A 864 -21.48 22.03 8.08
CA ARG A 864 -22.22 22.83 9.06
C ARG A 864 -22.95 21.90 10.03
N ASN A 865 -22.41 21.68 11.23
CA ASN A 865 -23.15 20.94 12.26
C ASN A 865 -23.85 21.87 13.28
N ASN A 866 -23.47 23.15 13.38
CA ASN A 866 -24.16 24.17 14.19
C ASN A 866 -24.17 25.58 13.56
N ILE A 867 -25.27 26.33 13.76
CA ILE A 867 -25.56 27.64 13.13
C ILE A 867 -24.64 28.79 13.63
N SER A 868 -23.80 28.53 14.63
CA SER A 868 -23.03 29.55 15.38
C SER A 868 -21.77 30.08 14.69
N ASN A 869 -21.11 29.26 13.87
CA ASN A 869 -19.80 29.57 13.29
C ASN A 869 -19.92 29.96 11.80
N VAL A 870 -19.07 30.89 11.36
CA VAL A 870 -18.98 31.29 9.94
C VAL A 870 -17.89 30.46 9.29
N ASP A 871 -18.26 29.58 8.37
CA ASP A 871 -17.30 28.77 7.63
C ASP A 871 -16.54 29.60 6.59
N ALA A 872 -15.26 29.29 6.40
CA ALA A 872 -14.45 29.79 5.31
C ALA A 872 -14.60 28.88 4.09
N PHE A 873 -14.69 29.49 2.90
CA PHE A 873 -14.89 28.78 1.64
C PHE A 873 -13.71 29.00 0.71
N LEU A 874 -13.41 28.00 -0.12
CA LEU A 874 -12.48 28.16 -1.25
C LEU A 874 -13.17 28.92 -2.39
N PRO A 875 -12.43 29.73 -3.17
CA PRO A 875 -12.97 30.50 -4.28
C PRO A 875 -13.49 29.61 -5.39
N ALA A 876 -14.66 29.97 -5.93
CA ALA A 876 -15.26 29.29 -7.09
C ALA A 876 -15.27 30.22 -8.30
N ILE A 877 -14.91 29.68 -9.46
CA ILE A 877 -14.87 30.44 -10.71
C ILE A 877 -16.15 30.15 -11.50
N PHE A 878 -16.82 31.22 -11.93
CA PHE A 878 -17.91 31.15 -12.88
C PHE A 878 -17.48 31.83 -14.18
N ASN A 879 -17.47 31.08 -15.28
CA ASN A 879 -17.18 31.62 -16.61
C ASN A 879 -18.50 31.96 -17.33
N SER A 880 -18.85 33.24 -17.31
CA SER A 880 -20.09 33.73 -17.93
C SER A 880 -20.09 33.72 -19.46
N GLU A 881 -18.92 33.56 -20.11
CA GLU A 881 -18.80 33.62 -21.57
C GLU A 881 -19.11 32.31 -22.28
N GLU A 882 -19.07 31.17 -21.57
CA GLU A 882 -19.09 29.84 -22.19
C GLU A 882 -20.25 28.93 -21.72
N ASN A 883 -21.19 29.42 -20.92
CA ASN A 883 -22.33 28.63 -20.41
C ASN A 883 -21.89 27.37 -19.62
N PHE A 884 -20.65 27.34 -19.10
CA PHE A 884 -20.15 26.26 -18.26
C PHE A 884 -20.76 26.36 -16.84
N PRO A 885 -21.01 25.22 -16.17
CA PRO A 885 -21.37 25.22 -14.75
C PRO A 885 -20.27 25.86 -13.91
N VAL A 886 -20.65 26.42 -12.76
CA VAL A 886 -19.70 26.88 -11.73
C VAL A 886 -18.66 25.79 -11.51
N THR A 887 -17.37 26.13 -11.62
CA THR A 887 -16.33 25.16 -11.33
C THR A 887 -16.19 25.08 -9.81
N ASP A 888 -16.68 23.99 -9.21
CA ASP A 888 -16.55 23.80 -7.78
C ASP A 888 -15.07 23.55 -7.40
N PRO A 889 -14.60 24.06 -6.25
CA PRO A 889 -13.21 23.99 -5.86
C PRO A 889 -12.88 22.71 -5.08
N TYR A 890 -13.83 21.80 -4.87
CA TYR A 890 -13.68 20.65 -3.97
C TYR A 890 -13.58 19.31 -4.72
N SER A 891 -14.45 19.09 -5.70
CA SER A 891 -14.58 17.84 -6.44
C SER A 891 -13.34 17.59 -7.30
N PHE A 892 -12.67 16.46 -7.06
CA PHE A 892 -11.52 16.00 -7.85
C PHE A 892 -10.42 17.07 -8.04
N ARG A 893 -10.16 17.87 -7.00
CA ARG A 893 -9.06 18.85 -6.99
C ARG A 893 -8.02 18.52 -5.94
N ILE A 894 -6.76 18.71 -6.33
CA ILE A 894 -5.62 18.62 -5.43
C ILE A 894 -4.68 19.82 -5.63
N SER A 895 -4.03 20.22 -4.56
CA SER A 895 -2.96 21.23 -4.60
C SER A 895 -1.66 20.65 -4.08
N PHE A 896 -0.58 20.91 -4.81
CA PHE A 896 0.78 20.59 -4.41
C PHE A 896 1.49 21.84 -3.90
N PHE A 897 2.07 21.76 -2.71
CA PHE A 897 2.84 22.85 -2.10
C PHE A 897 4.30 22.43 -1.92
N PHE A 898 5.19 23.10 -2.66
CA PHE A 898 6.62 22.87 -2.64
C PHE A 898 7.36 24.03 -1.95
N PRO A 899 8.48 23.77 -1.27
CA PRO A 899 9.41 24.84 -0.93
C PRO A 899 9.96 25.47 -2.22
N SER A 900 9.93 26.80 -2.32
CA SER A 900 10.47 27.52 -3.48
C SER A 900 12.00 27.49 -3.53
N GLY A 901 12.65 27.23 -2.38
CA GLY A 901 14.08 27.39 -2.17
C GLY A 901 14.50 28.86 -1.93
N PHE A 902 13.55 29.75 -1.69
CA PHE A 902 13.77 31.14 -1.30
C PHE A 902 13.11 31.44 0.05
N GLU A 903 13.59 32.50 0.70
CA GLU A 903 13.05 33.05 1.93
C GLU A 903 12.86 34.57 1.82
N ARG A 904 11.88 35.14 2.52
CA ARG A 904 11.65 36.60 2.53
C ARG A 904 10.93 37.04 3.80
N ASP A 905 11.00 38.33 4.12
CA ASP A 905 10.17 38.91 5.18
C ASP A 905 8.91 39.49 4.55
N PHE A 906 7.77 38.82 4.74
CA PHE A 906 6.47 39.24 4.19
C PHE A 906 5.92 40.52 4.85
N GLY A 907 6.44 40.90 6.02
CA GLY A 907 6.08 42.15 6.70
C GLY A 907 6.93 43.36 6.30
N ALA A 908 8.05 43.14 5.60
CA ALA A 908 8.96 44.21 5.19
C ALA A 908 8.62 44.75 3.80
N THR A 909 8.59 46.07 3.66
CA THR A 909 8.24 46.75 2.39
C THR A 909 9.30 46.63 1.27
N GLU A 910 10.51 46.16 1.58
CA GLU A 910 11.65 46.09 0.63
C GLU A 910 12.41 44.74 0.63
N SER A 911 11.89 43.70 1.30
CA SER A 911 12.55 42.39 1.36
C SER A 911 12.11 41.51 0.19
N GLY A 912 12.86 41.54 -0.91
CA GLY A 912 12.68 40.59 -2.02
C GLY A 912 13.18 39.18 -1.64
N PRO A 913 12.73 38.12 -2.34
CA PRO A 913 13.12 36.75 -2.03
C PRO A 913 14.63 36.55 -2.11
N GLN A 914 15.21 36.02 -1.04
CA GLN A 914 16.61 35.65 -0.92
C GLN A 914 16.80 34.15 -1.08
N PRO A 915 17.86 33.69 -1.75
CA PRO A 915 18.14 32.27 -1.86
C PRO A 915 18.37 31.62 -0.50
N ARG A 916 17.59 30.57 -0.22
CA ARG A 916 17.84 29.70 0.94
C ARG A 916 18.91 28.67 0.58
N ILE A 917 19.68 28.26 1.59
CA ILE A 917 20.69 27.21 1.42
C ILE A 917 19.98 25.93 0.98
N TRP A 918 18.90 25.55 1.66
CA TRP A 918 18.15 24.31 1.43
C TRP A 918 17.26 24.34 0.19
N SER A 919 16.92 23.14 -0.30
CA SER A 919 16.02 22.96 -1.46
C SER A 919 16.47 23.70 -2.73
N PHE A 920 17.78 23.78 -2.95
CA PHE A 920 18.36 24.56 -4.04
C PHE A 920 17.91 24.06 -5.43
N ARG A 921 17.63 22.75 -5.58
CA ARG A 921 17.08 22.20 -6.83
C ARG A 921 15.73 22.83 -7.17
N MET A 922 14.93 23.14 -6.15
CA MET A 922 13.64 23.80 -6.30
C MET A 922 13.76 25.22 -6.83
N ARG A 923 14.95 25.85 -6.83
CA ARG A 923 15.17 27.14 -7.50
C ARG A 923 15.39 27.00 -9.01
N SER A 924 15.77 25.81 -9.48
CA SER A 924 16.02 25.57 -10.90
C SER A 924 14.72 25.52 -11.68
N ARG A 925 14.60 26.40 -12.68
CA ARG A 925 13.46 26.42 -13.59
C ARG A 925 13.28 25.10 -14.34
N ALA A 926 14.37 24.50 -14.83
CA ALA A 926 14.31 23.23 -15.54
C ALA A 926 13.80 22.09 -14.65
N PHE A 927 14.17 22.12 -13.36
CA PHE A 927 13.67 21.14 -12.40
C PHE A 927 12.18 21.35 -12.07
N ARG A 928 11.73 22.60 -11.92
CA ARG A 928 10.29 22.92 -11.77
C ARG A 928 9.46 22.47 -12.96
N GLU A 929 9.91 22.78 -14.18
CA GLU A 929 9.22 22.34 -15.41
C GLU A 929 9.16 20.81 -15.52
N PHE A 930 10.21 20.11 -15.08
CA PHE A 930 10.22 18.66 -14.96
C PHE A 930 9.18 18.15 -13.94
N MET A 931 9.16 18.72 -12.73
CA MET A 931 8.19 18.33 -11.69
C MET A 931 6.75 18.58 -12.14
N GLU A 932 6.47 19.76 -12.70
CA GLU A 932 5.13 20.11 -13.21
C GLU A 932 4.65 19.14 -14.30
N ARG A 933 5.53 18.79 -15.25
CA ARG A 933 5.20 17.81 -16.28
C ARG A 933 4.93 16.43 -15.66
N THR A 934 5.81 15.98 -14.78
CA THR A 934 5.69 14.66 -14.14
C THR A 934 4.42 14.57 -13.29
N ILE A 935 4.06 15.61 -12.54
CA ILE A 935 2.80 15.67 -11.78
C ILE A 935 1.62 15.49 -12.73
N ARG A 936 1.60 16.21 -13.86
CA ARG A 936 0.49 16.11 -14.82
C ARG A 936 0.42 14.76 -15.53
N GLU A 937 1.56 14.10 -15.74
CA GLU A 937 1.64 12.77 -16.36
C GLU A 937 1.22 11.65 -15.39
N GLU A 938 1.50 11.81 -14.10
CA GLU A 938 1.24 10.79 -13.07
C GLU A 938 -0.10 10.99 -12.32
N THR A 939 -0.68 12.18 -12.36
CA THR A 939 -2.00 12.46 -11.73
C THR A 939 -3.12 11.82 -12.55
N PRO A 940 -4.09 11.14 -11.93
CA PRO A 940 -5.26 10.61 -12.63
C PRO A 940 -5.99 11.67 -13.46
N ALA A 941 -6.38 11.34 -14.69
CA ALA A 941 -6.88 12.32 -15.66
C ALA A 941 -8.17 13.07 -15.25
N HIS A 942 -8.94 12.54 -14.30
CA HIS A 942 -10.14 13.18 -13.78
C HIS A 942 -9.87 14.11 -12.60
N ILE A 943 -8.66 14.08 -12.03
CA ILE A 943 -8.23 14.95 -10.94
C ILE A 943 -7.45 16.13 -11.52
N LEU A 944 -7.77 17.34 -11.05
CA LEU A 944 -7.11 18.58 -11.47
C LEU A 944 -6.03 18.98 -10.44
N PRO A 945 -4.73 18.91 -10.80
CA PRO A 945 -3.66 19.34 -9.92
C PRO A 945 -3.31 20.83 -10.10
N GLU A 946 -3.21 21.55 -8.99
CA GLU A 946 -2.64 22.89 -8.89
C GLU A 946 -1.28 22.82 -8.19
N ILE A 947 -0.32 23.67 -8.58
CA ILE A 947 1.09 23.54 -8.16
C ILE A 947 1.60 24.89 -7.70
N TYR A 948 2.06 24.96 -6.45
CA TYR A 948 2.52 26.17 -5.79
C TYR A 948 3.94 26.00 -5.23
N PHE A 949 4.77 27.02 -5.38
CA PHE A 949 6.11 27.10 -4.78
C PHE A 949 6.11 28.24 -3.77
N LEU A 950 6.27 27.91 -2.49
CA LEU A 950 6.14 28.86 -1.39
C LEU A 950 7.50 29.28 -0.83
N ASP A 951 7.67 30.58 -0.60
CA ASP A 951 8.82 31.13 0.10
C ASP A 951 8.68 30.91 1.62
N THR A 952 9.78 30.63 2.30
CA THR A 952 9.81 30.63 3.77
C THR A 952 9.76 32.08 4.28
N ASN A 953 8.89 32.38 5.25
CA ASN A 953 8.87 33.69 5.89
C ASN A 953 9.95 33.78 6.97
N THR A 954 10.76 34.85 6.93
CA THR A 954 11.76 35.17 7.96
C THR A 954 11.25 36.17 9.00
N GLY A 955 10.09 36.79 8.73
CA GLY A 955 9.42 37.75 9.61
C GLY A 955 8.46 37.09 10.60
N ILE A 956 7.48 37.86 11.07
CA ILE A 956 6.39 37.36 11.94
C ILE A 956 5.23 36.93 11.04
N ASP A 957 4.79 35.68 11.16
CA ASP A 957 3.58 35.22 10.48
C ASP A 957 2.33 35.85 11.10
N THR A 958 1.42 36.30 10.24
CA THR A 958 0.02 36.60 10.58
C THR A 958 -0.86 35.44 10.13
N SER A 959 -2.13 35.43 10.55
CA SER A 959 -3.12 34.40 10.16
C SER A 959 -3.38 34.28 8.65
N THR A 960 -2.85 35.20 7.83
CA THR A 960 -3.06 35.24 6.37
C THR A 960 -1.74 35.35 5.60
N THR A 961 -0.58 35.16 6.25
CA THR A 961 0.70 35.24 5.54
C THR A 961 0.85 34.05 4.58
N PRO A 962 1.03 34.26 3.25
CA PRO A 962 1.12 33.18 2.27
C PRO A 962 2.55 32.61 2.20
N SER A 963 3.06 32.13 3.33
CA SER A 963 4.39 31.56 3.50
C SER A 963 4.34 30.05 3.75
N LEU A 964 5.45 29.36 3.45
CA LEU A 964 5.55 27.91 3.66
C LEU A 964 5.37 27.54 5.14
N ASN A 965 6.09 28.19 6.05
CA ASN A 965 6.02 27.93 7.49
C ASN A 965 4.64 28.21 8.09
N ASN A 966 3.95 29.28 7.65
CA ASN A 966 2.59 29.53 8.13
C ASN A 966 1.64 28.43 7.65
N PHE A 967 1.72 28.06 6.37
CA PHE A 967 0.96 26.95 5.79
C PHE A 967 1.21 25.62 6.54
N GLU A 968 2.47 25.27 6.80
CA GLU A 968 2.85 24.06 7.55
C GLU A 968 2.20 24.03 8.93
N ASN A 969 2.23 25.16 9.66
CA ASN A 969 1.63 25.28 10.99
C ASN A 969 0.11 25.09 10.97
N VAL A 970 -0.61 25.82 10.10
CA VAL A 970 -2.09 25.73 10.05
C VAL A 970 -2.56 24.38 9.51
N TYR A 971 -1.85 23.81 8.53
CA TYR A 971 -2.17 22.50 7.97
C TYR A 971 -1.97 21.38 8.99
N ARG A 972 -0.88 21.41 9.75
CA ARG A 972 -0.62 20.48 10.85
C ARG A 972 -1.73 20.54 11.90
N ASN A 973 -2.11 21.74 12.34
CA ASN A 973 -3.16 21.92 13.34
C ASN A 973 -4.51 21.39 12.87
N TRP A 974 -4.88 21.68 11.62
CA TRP A 974 -6.12 21.16 11.03
C TRP A 974 -6.12 19.63 10.93
N LEU A 975 -5.02 19.01 10.48
CA LEU A 975 -4.92 17.54 10.41
C LEU A 975 -5.05 16.86 11.78
N ILE A 976 -4.43 17.44 12.82
CA ILE A 976 -4.56 16.93 14.20
C ILE A 976 -6.03 16.94 14.61
N ASN A 977 -6.71 18.09 14.47
CA ASN A 977 -8.12 18.20 14.86
C ASN A 977 -9.05 17.34 14.00
N LYS A 978 -8.74 17.16 12.70
CA LYS A 978 -9.54 16.32 11.79
C LYS A 978 -9.44 14.83 12.13
N THR A 979 -8.33 14.40 12.72
CA THR A 979 -8.08 13.00 13.10
C THR A 979 -8.26 12.74 14.59
N ASP A 980 -8.63 13.75 15.39
CA ASP A 980 -8.85 13.60 16.83
C ASP A 980 -10.33 13.36 17.15
N THR A 981 -10.67 12.18 17.67
CA THR A 981 -12.05 11.87 18.10
C THR A 981 -12.52 12.69 19.30
N THR A 982 -11.60 13.36 20.01
CA THR A 982 -11.90 14.20 21.17
C THR A 982 -11.97 15.70 20.83
N ALA A 983 -11.59 16.08 19.61
CA ALA A 983 -11.67 17.48 19.17
C ALA A 983 -13.14 17.92 19.10
N THR A 984 -13.42 19.13 19.60
CA THR A 984 -14.77 19.68 19.49
C THR A 984 -15.03 20.13 18.06
N GLU A 985 -16.32 20.20 17.68
CA GLU A 985 -16.73 20.77 16.39
C GLU A 985 -16.16 22.19 16.18
N THR A 986 -16.03 22.97 17.26
CA THR A 986 -15.47 24.32 17.23
C THR A 986 -13.97 24.32 16.93
N ASP A 987 -13.21 23.38 17.51
CA ASP A 987 -11.77 23.27 17.25
C ASP A 987 -11.51 22.90 15.77
N LEU A 988 -12.28 21.96 15.24
CA LEU A 988 -12.21 21.56 13.84
C LEU A 988 -12.58 22.73 12.91
N THR A 989 -13.69 23.43 13.18
CA THR A 989 -14.13 24.57 12.36
C THR A 989 -13.11 25.71 12.36
N ASN A 990 -12.55 26.06 13.52
CA ASN A 990 -11.56 27.12 13.64
C ASN A 990 -10.27 26.80 12.87
N SER A 991 -9.72 25.60 13.09
CA SER A 991 -8.51 25.16 12.38
C SER A 991 -8.71 25.01 10.88
N HIS A 992 -9.90 24.55 10.44
CA HIS A 992 -10.31 24.55 9.04
C HIS A 992 -10.31 25.97 8.45
N ASN A 993 -10.93 26.92 9.15
CA ASN A 993 -11.03 28.30 8.67
C ASN A 993 -9.68 29.00 8.58
N GLU A 994 -8.77 28.74 9.52
CA GLU A 994 -7.39 29.24 9.49
C GLU A 994 -6.63 28.68 8.27
N LEU A 995 -6.75 27.38 8.00
CA LEU A 995 -6.12 26.76 6.83
C LEU A 995 -6.67 27.33 5.52
N VAL A 996 -8.00 27.41 5.36
CA VAL A 996 -8.64 27.96 4.16
C VAL A 996 -8.28 29.43 3.95
N ALA A 997 -8.15 30.22 5.02
CA ALA A 997 -7.72 31.62 4.92
C ALA A 997 -6.30 31.74 4.34
N VAL A 998 -5.35 30.94 4.82
CA VAL A 998 -3.97 30.91 4.29
C VAL A 998 -3.95 30.41 2.84
N LEU A 999 -4.72 29.37 2.52
CA LEU A 999 -4.84 28.83 1.16
C LEU A 999 -5.39 29.88 0.17
N ASN A 1000 -6.39 30.64 0.56
CA ASN A 1000 -6.98 31.67 -0.30
C ASN A 1000 -5.97 32.76 -0.68
N GLU A 1001 -5.10 33.15 0.25
CA GLU A 1001 -4.00 34.10 0.00
C GLU A 1001 -2.88 33.48 -0.84
N ILE A 1002 -2.63 32.18 -0.74
CA ILE A 1002 -1.65 31.50 -1.61
C ILE A 1002 -2.18 31.38 -3.05
N ILE A 1003 -3.45 31.04 -3.21
CA ILE A 1003 -4.11 30.83 -4.51
C ILE A 1003 -4.35 32.17 -5.21
N ASN A 1004 -4.72 33.22 -4.46
CA ASN A 1004 -4.96 34.57 -4.95
C ASN A 1004 -4.13 35.62 -4.17
N PRO A 1005 -2.80 35.67 -4.36
CA PRO A 1005 -1.87 36.50 -3.59
C PRO A 1005 -1.91 38.00 -3.92
#